data_AF-A0A6C2C721-F1
#
_entry.id   AF-A0A6C2C721-F1
#
_cell.length_a   1.000
_cell.length_b   1.000
_cell.length_c   1.000
_cell.angle_alpha   90.00
_cell.angle_beta   90.00
_cell.angle_gamma   90.00
#
_symmetry.space_group_name_H-M   'P 1'
#
loop_
_entity.id
_entity.type
_entity.pdbx_description
1 polymer ?
#
loop_
_entity_poly.entity_id
_entity_poly.type
_entity_poly.pdbx_seq_one_letter_code
_entity_poly.pdbx_strand_id
1 'polypeptide(L)'
;MMLITKKNRISLTGLLILGASLVTQVVMGLSVNNSNIVSAQATQNVPMSSLNMPSLQTKGIVDARNDFGSNASVSSAGLTSTQKGQIVVLENGKPVSGGSFTSSSANVKAALYKIYSDARSATSAIDFTLYFGANVQVPGSAEGNDFTGTASATNITFAALGTQSNVKSLTMVSSQTDPLNTPATDARTVTFTNTLYLGVPTRFRNINWGNGVNPETGAAPAGQFNLFAQGQPIWMDNGAVEVAGGNNTYQIMGGYQGSVASNASTNVYIGSTTNDANVNTLIMGGSESGSIGDTHVTVNAPNSTGKISYLEGGSLGISSPATVNGSTNLHLINYGGTVDSVLGAGGSAGTVNVSGDVNTLLSSSSNTKYTTIFGGANHTANITGSTYTTLTGNGSWTSNNGNFIGGSRYGNANNIYNKVDTSAFTSGSANFTGAQGINLTTQTYLVSGVVSGNIVNDIKAGSANAGSFNAVYGGMGWSNTSAVNGSAIDSIFASTGNLIASQDQANQYAAKGMNDQGIASASQGQLAVLGNISTIERSGVVSMPGAGVITPDTVGAGLSGYVKGDTTVQVGDGSGTPVTAGNVYGGGGQDTQINQDYFWHTGKSAVIVNNGTTVDNVFGGNLSGFQQGDSAVYMNGGTANYVYGGGNHDVVHDGNNEVTMNGGTIAKQLVAAGKTTKASIGGDAQVLMLGGNLVGSVYGFKGGDGNWFKGSTTVDISGGKVTGGSNVEIIGGAGGGHINGDTTLNLAFNNTMDPLATGTTIAGNGSKNNTTSAGMGSNQAGTISVNVSDTSNVDHMNGNDLNGDIASSGTSSRGNVNVNVNATNNTIGNITPATESLLKSQAVQTSTAIDIANAKSVNTINGAGSNDDISNAVNVGSNHLKIDFGDNAVTQVGSIKNFTDLTVGTKANLTITNKLVNGNGATAANHGSQYNKLGNLSLGSDSTLQLANTSTIASVAQLALQGGNVTLMMPYMQTEGMFNLSDIQFNNNAVLNWQGTTDIPHPAANTYVGQKFGKALGYPILTFTGDLAASGMAKLNQNNVVATDAKTQVAYNTDHGNNVDNSKGQAIAYISEGNLSITTPTKIDFGKQSILGRPLVAYPTYDQPVTVSDTRTKATEGSWTLKVATLNPMVSGSNSLADYMKYRDGSQTYAVSSAAVLVHEEDSGQNGQFELSKNWDSTNKQGLYLDIPVSKQIAGNYDTNNALVWTLGATPSSTVVN
;
A
#
# COMPACT_ATOMS: atom_id res chain seq x y z
N MET A 1 41.26 41.45 32.79
CA MET A 1 42.27 40.56 33.41
C MET A 1 41.71 39.14 33.34
N MET A 2 41.86 38.49 32.17
CA MET A 2 42.73 37.32 31.87
C MET A 2 42.12 35.99 32.37
N LEU A 3 41.36 35.25 31.55
CA LEU A 3 41.71 34.11 30.63
C LEU A 3 41.30 32.76 31.28
N ILE A 4 40.62 31.74 30.72
CA ILE A 4 40.07 31.33 29.40
C ILE A 4 38.82 30.44 29.65
N THR A 5 37.75 30.51 28.81
CA THR A 5 37.01 29.35 28.19
C THR A 5 35.77 29.74 27.32
N LYS A 6 35.61 29.03 26.18
CA LYS A 6 34.43 28.64 25.34
C LYS A 6 33.45 29.65 24.63
N LYS A 7 33.10 29.23 23.38
CA LYS A 7 31.83 29.27 22.57
C LYS A 7 31.58 30.32 21.45
N ASN A 8 31.18 29.75 20.29
CA ASN A 8 30.21 30.14 19.23
C ASN A 8 30.34 31.48 18.45
N ARG A 9 30.42 31.38 17.10
CA ARG A 9 29.43 31.92 16.11
C ARG A 9 29.92 31.75 14.65
N ILE A 10 28.99 31.38 13.75
CA ILE A 10 29.05 31.49 12.28
C ILE A 10 28.07 32.61 11.88
N SER A 11 28.41 33.39 10.84
CA SER A 11 27.79 34.69 10.52
C SER A 11 26.58 34.64 9.58
N LEU A 12 25.76 35.68 9.75
CA LEU A 12 24.48 36.00 9.11
C LEU A 12 24.61 37.31 8.31
N THR A 13 23.83 37.44 7.23
CA THR A 13 23.19 38.68 6.72
C THR A 13 22.28 38.24 5.55
N GLY A 14 20.97 38.48 5.42
CA GLY A 14 19.95 39.37 6.02
C GLY A 14 19.10 39.88 4.84
N LEU A 15 17.78 39.62 4.73
CA LEU A 15 16.65 40.51 5.10
C LEU A 15 15.37 39.84 4.49
N LEU A 16 14.35 39.28 5.17
CA LEU A 16 13.35 39.71 6.16
C LEU A 16 12.28 40.70 5.66
N ILE A 17 11.05 40.22 5.41
CA ILE A 17 9.77 40.86 5.82
C ILE A 17 8.78 39.77 6.25
N LEU A 18 8.27 39.89 7.48
CA LEU A 18 7.21 39.11 8.14
C LEU A 18 5.82 39.68 7.81
N GLY A 19 4.79 38.81 7.87
CA GLY A 19 3.40 39.24 7.97
C GLY A 19 2.42 38.09 8.16
N ALA A 20 2.26 37.61 9.40
CA ALA A 20 1.08 36.88 9.82
C ALA A 20 0.05 37.89 10.37
N SER A 21 -1.21 37.79 9.97
CA SER A 21 -2.34 38.52 10.57
C SER A 21 -3.53 37.59 10.74
N LEU A 22 -4.04 37.50 11.98
CA LEU A 22 -5.40 37.08 12.29
C LEU A 22 -6.40 37.98 11.53
N VAL A 23 -7.44 37.41 10.92
CA VAL A 23 -8.77 38.03 10.78
C VAL A 23 -9.85 36.97 10.94
N THR A 24 -10.71 37.19 11.94
CA THR A 24 -11.99 36.50 12.17
C THR A 24 -13.07 37.14 11.28
N GLN A 25 -14.06 36.34 10.82
CA GLN A 25 -15.35 36.74 10.18
C GLN A 25 -15.22 37.36 8.75
N VAL A 26 -16.00 37.03 7.71
CA VAL A 26 -17.46 36.81 7.56
C VAL A 26 -17.71 35.94 6.30
N VAL A 27 -18.72 35.08 6.36
CA VAL A 27 -19.36 34.34 5.25
C VAL A 27 -19.68 35.26 4.06
N MET A 28 -19.26 34.93 2.84
CA MET A 28 -20.02 35.13 1.59
C MET A 28 -19.27 34.50 0.41
N GLY A 29 -19.96 33.64 -0.35
CA GLY A 29 -19.38 32.84 -1.42
C GLY A 29 -18.94 33.63 -2.64
N LEU A 30 -17.86 33.16 -3.26
CA LEU A 30 -17.45 33.51 -4.61
C LEU A 30 -16.67 32.33 -5.22
N SER A 31 -17.20 31.84 -6.34
CA SER A 31 -16.62 30.87 -7.26
C SER A 31 -15.27 31.35 -7.81
N VAL A 32 -14.23 30.51 -7.73
CA VAL A 32 -12.92 30.75 -8.37
C VAL A 32 -12.70 29.65 -9.40
N ASN A 33 -12.49 30.05 -10.66
CA ASN A 33 -12.14 29.20 -11.80
C ASN A 33 -10.88 28.37 -11.52
N ASN A 34 -11.01 27.06 -11.72
CA ASN A 34 -10.05 26.04 -11.28
C ASN A 34 -9.09 25.60 -12.41
N SER A 35 -8.41 26.54 -13.06
CA SER A 35 -7.52 26.26 -14.20
C SER A 35 -6.03 26.05 -13.83
N ASN A 36 -5.70 25.88 -12.55
CA ASN A 36 -4.32 25.62 -12.10
C ASN A 36 -4.29 24.52 -11.03
N ILE A 37 -4.66 23.29 -11.40
CA ILE A 37 -4.15 22.09 -10.74
C ILE A 37 -3.10 21.49 -11.66
N VAL A 38 -1.94 22.17 -11.73
CA VAL A 38 -0.72 21.43 -11.99
C VAL A 38 -0.52 20.63 -10.72
N SER A 39 -0.69 19.31 -10.85
CA SER A 39 -0.30 18.33 -9.84
C SER A 39 0.97 18.80 -9.16
N ALA A 40 0.91 19.07 -7.86
CA ALA A 40 2.09 18.91 -7.04
C ALA A 40 2.43 17.42 -7.12
N GLN A 41 3.13 17.02 -8.19
CA GLN A 41 3.93 15.80 -8.20
C GLN A 41 4.97 16.02 -7.11
N ALA A 42 4.60 15.69 -5.87
CA ALA A 42 5.55 15.06 -5.00
C ALA A 42 5.95 13.78 -5.73
N THR A 43 6.96 13.90 -6.60
CA THR A 43 7.87 12.80 -6.88
C THR A 43 8.51 12.47 -5.54
N GLN A 44 7.78 11.78 -4.68
CA GLN A 44 8.36 11.00 -3.62
C GLN A 44 9.10 9.86 -4.32
N ASN A 45 10.29 10.18 -4.82
CA ASN A 45 11.38 9.22 -4.81
C ASN A 45 11.62 8.93 -3.32
N VAL A 46 10.83 8.04 -2.71
CA VAL A 46 11.27 7.37 -1.48
C VAL A 46 12.40 6.47 -1.96
N PRO A 47 13.67 6.77 -1.66
CA PRO A 47 14.76 5.92 -2.08
C PRO A 47 14.56 4.54 -1.45
N MET A 48 14.91 3.48 -2.19
CA MET A 48 14.82 2.05 -1.81
C MET A 48 15.63 1.64 -0.54
N SER A 49 15.83 2.52 0.45
CA SER A 49 16.88 2.34 1.47
C SER A 49 16.65 2.94 2.86
N SER A 50 15.45 3.37 3.28
CA SER A 50 15.35 4.16 4.54
C SER A 50 15.11 3.38 5.84
N LEU A 51 14.98 2.05 5.84
CA LEU A 51 15.19 1.27 7.06
C LEU A 51 16.61 0.71 7.08
N ASN A 52 17.53 1.48 7.66
CA ASN A 52 18.87 0.98 7.99
C ASN A 52 18.74 -0.08 9.07
N MET A 53 18.88 -1.35 8.69
CA MET A 53 18.98 -2.43 9.67
C MET A 53 20.21 -2.18 10.57
N PRO A 54 20.07 -2.31 11.90
CA PRO A 54 21.20 -2.15 12.80
C PRO A 54 22.28 -3.18 12.48
N SER A 55 23.55 -2.77 12.58
CA SER A 55 24.68 -3.69 12.39
C SER A 55 24.66 -4.77 13.46
N LEU A 56 24.70 -6.04 13.05
CA LEU A 56 24.90 -7.16 13.96
C LEU A 56 26.22 -6.99 14.72
N GLN A 57 26.16 -6.97 16.05
CA GLN A 57 27.34 -6.98 16.89
C GLN A 57 27.73 -8.42 17.22
N THR A 58 29.01 -8.74 17.09
CA THR A 58 29.57 -10.02 17.51
C THR A 58 30.70 -9.76 18.48
N LYS A 59 30.82 -10.61 19.50
CA LYS A 59 31.95 -10.57 20.44
C LYS A 59 32.81 -11.80 20.26
N GLY A 60 34.12 -11.60 20.21
CA GLY A 60 35.09 -12.69 20.18
C GLY A 60 35.05 -13.48 21.48
N ILE A 61 35.46 -14.75 21.43
CA ILE A 61 35.57 -15.61 22.61
C ILE A 61 36.98 -15.55 23.19
N VAL A 62 37.05 -15.62 24.51
CA VAL A 62 38.26 -15.92 25.26
C VAL A 62 38.36 -17.44 25.45
N ASP A 63 39.38 -18.07 24.88
CA ASP A 63 39.66 -19.51 25.00
C ASP A 63 40.04 -19.83 26.46
N ALA A 64 39.49 -20.92 27.01
CA ALA A 64 39.79 -21.36 28.38
C ALA A 64 41.18 -22.00 28.54
N ARG A 65 41.93 -22.20 27.45
CA ARG A 65 43.33 -22.63 27.52
C ARG A 65 44.19 -21.54 28.12
N ASN A 66 44.67 -21.81 29.33
CA ASN A 66 45.74 -21.07 29.95
C ASN A 66 47.03 -21.89 29.85
N ASP A 67 48.16 -21.26 29.57
CA ASP A 67 49.47 -21.91 29.54
C ASP A 67 49.89 -22.34 30.96
N PHE A 68 49.45 -23.54 31.39
CA PHE A 68 49.86 -24.18 32.62
C PHE A 68 50.01 -25.70 32.44
N GLY A 69 50.63 -26.35 33.43
CA GLY A 69 51.01 -27.76 33.35
C GLY A 69 52.40 -27.94 32.75
N SER A 70 52.95 -29.14 32.93
CA SER A 70 54.21 -29.53 32.34
C SER A 70 54.06 -29.70 30.82
N ASN A 71 54.94 -29.06 30.05
CA ASN A 71 55.03 -29.29 28.60
C ASN A 71 56.09 -30.36 28.23
N ALA A 72 56.71 -31.00 29.23
CA ALA A 72 57.61 -32.13 29.00
C ALA A 72 56.82 -33.44 28.97
N SER A 73 57.14 -34.32 28.02
CA SER A 73 56.59 -35.68 27.96
C SER A 73 57.26 -36.55 29.02
N VAL A 74 56.47 -37.39 29.71
CA VAL A 74 57.00 -38.37 30.68
C VAL A 74 57.99 -39.35 30.02
N SER A 75 57.85 -39.65 28.74
CA SER A 75 58.79 -40.50 28.00
C SER A 75 60.22 -39.94 27.98
N SER A 76 60.35 -38.60 28.05
CA SER A 76 61.63 -37.88 28.08
C SER A 76 62.19 -37.66 29.49
N ALA A 77 61.44 -38.05 30.54
CA ALA A 77 61.81 -37.81 31.93
C ALA A 77 62.90 -38.75 32.48
N GLY A 78 63.33 -39.75 31.71
CA GLY A 78 64.37 -40.70 32.14
C GLY A 78 63.93 -41.68 33.23
N LEU A 79 62.63 -42.07 33.25
CA LEU A 79 62.12 -43.04 34.22
C LEU A 79 62.80 -44.41 34.07
N THR A 80 63.24 -44.98 35.20
CA THR A 80 63.76 -46.35 35.27
C THR A 80 62.67 -47.39 34.95
N SER A 81 63.08 -48.63 34.61
CA SER A 81 62.14 -49.73 34.35
C SER A 81 61.16 -49.98 35.52
N THR A 82 61.61 -49.82 36.76
CA THR A 82 60.77 -49.92 37.96
C THR A 82 59.79 -48.75 38.07
N GLN A 83 60.26 -47.51 37.85
CA GLN A 83 59.44 -46.31 37.95
C GLN A 83 58.29 -46.27 36.92
N LYS A 84 58.45 -46.92 35.76
CA LYS A 84 57.40 -47.06 34.74
C LYS A 84 56.15 -47.81 35.21
N GLY A 85 56.21 -48.55 36.32
CA GLY A 85 55.08 -49.24 36.95
C GLY A 85 54.61 -48.61 38.27
N GLN A 86 55.17 -47.46 38.65
CA GLN A 86 54.99 -46.79 39.95
C GLN A 86 54.18 -45.50 39.82
N ILE A 87 53.79 -44.92 40.95
CA ILE A 87 53.35 -43.53 41.05
C ILE A 87 54.60 -42.68 41.20
N VAL A 88 54.83 -41.73 40.29
CA VAL A 88 56.06 -40.89 40.27
C VAL A 88 55.69 -39.42 40.28
N VAL A 89 56.34 -38.66 41.16
CA VAL A 89 56.29 -37.19 41.20
C VAL A 89 57.48 -36.64 40.41
N LEU A 90 57.19 -35.73 39.48
CA LEU A 90 58.19 -35.01 38.72
C LEU A 90 58.05 -33.51 38.95
N GLU A 91 59.19 -32.82 39.06
CA GLU A 91 59.30 -31.36 39.09
C GLU A 91 59.87 -30.89 37.76
N ASN A 92 59.13 -30.01 37.06
CA ASN A 92 59.54 -29.48 35.76
C ASN A 92 59.99 -30.58 34.76
N GLY A 93 59.28 -31.72 34.76
CA GLY A 93 59.53 -32.85 33.87
C GLY A 93 60.62 -33.83 34.30
N LYS A 94 61.20 -33.70 35.50
CA LYS A 94 62.23 -34.63 36.02
C LYS A 94 61.80 -35.31 37.33
N PRO A 95 62.07 -36.61 37.53
CA PRO A 95 61.75 -37.30 38.78
C PRO A 95 62.50 -36.72 39.97
N VAL A 96 61.82 -36.58 41.11
CA VAL A 96 62.43 -36.08 42.34
C VAL A 96 62.91 -37.21 43.25
N SER A 97 63.96 -36.93 44.03
CA SER A 97 64.43 -37.87 45.06
C SER A 97 63.31 -38.16 46.07
N GLY A 98 63.10 -39.44 46.38
CA GLY A 98 62.01 -39.90 47.25
C GLY A 98 60.61 -39.74 46.67
N GLY A 99 60.46 -39.42 45.39
CA GLY A 99 59.17 -39.19 44.72
C GLY A 99 58.62 -40.38 43.93
N SER A 100 59.04 -41.62 44.21
CA SER A 100 58.57 -42.82 43.52
C SER A 100 57.96 -43.81 44.51
N PHE A 101 56.72 -44.24 44.26
CA PHE A 101 55.92 -45.04 45.18
C PHE A 101 55.29 -46.23 44.44
N THR A 102 55.12 -47.37 45.11
CA THR A 102 54.39 -48.50 44.50
C THR A 102 52.94 -48.09 44.18
N SER A 103 52.41 -48.56 43.05
CA SER A 103 51.08 -48.20 42.57
C SER A 103 49.98 -48.81 43.44
N SER A 104 49.56 -48.08 44.48
CA SER A 104 48.51 -48.47 45.42
C SER A 104 47.69 -47.25 45.86
N SER A 105 46.47 -47.48 46.34
CA SER A 105 45.57 -46.39 46.77
C SER A 105 46.18 -45.53 47.89
N ALA A 106 46.76 -46.15 48.92
CA ALA A 106 47.41 -45.42 50.03
C ALA A 106 48.57 -44.53 49.58
N ASN A 107 49.30 -44.93 48.54
CA ASN A 107 50.48 -44.20 48.06
C ASN A 107 50.16 -42.97 47.22
N VAL A 108 48.90 -42.77 46.80
CA VAL A 108 48.48 -41.52 46.16
C VAL A 108 48.66 -40.35 47.14
N LYS A 109 48.28 -40.52 48.41
CA LYS A 109 48.48 -39.50 49.45
C LYS A 109 49.95 -39.25 49.76
N ALA A 110 50.79 -40.28 49.74
CA ALA A 110 52.23 -40.12 49.89
C ALA A 110 52.82 -39.25 48.75
N ALA A 111 52.39 -39.47 47.51
CA ALA A 111 52.79 -38.67 46.36
C ALA A 111 52.29 -37.22 46.45
N LEU A 112 51.03 -37.00 46.86
CA LEU A 112 50.48 -35.64 47.08
C LEU A 112 51.22 -34.90 48.20
N TYR A 113 51.55 -35.58 49.30
CA TYR A 113 52.33 -34.99 50.38
C TYR A 113 53.75 -34.64 49.94
N LYS A 114 54.35 -35.44 49.04
CA LYS A 114 55.64 -35.09 48.44
C LYS A 114 55.56 -33.78 47.65
N ILE A 115 54.57 -33.64 46.77
CA ILE A 115 54.31 -32.39 46.04
C ILE A 115 54.14 -31.20 47.01
N TYR A 116 53.30 -31.37 48.04
CA TYR A 116 53.05 -30.34 49.05
C TYR A 116 54.34 -29.93 49.79
N SER A 117 55.12 -30.90 50.25
CA SER A 117 56.33 -30.66 51.04
C SER A 117 57.45 -30.03 50.21
N ASP A 118 57.64 -30.48 48.97
CA ASP A 118 58.61 -29.91 48.04
C ASP A 118 58.27 -28.46 47.70
N ALA A 119 57.01 -28.20 47.37
CA ALA A 119 56.53 -26.84 47.11
C ALA A 119 56.72 -25.93 48.33
N ARG A 120 56.42 -26.43 49.54
CA ARG A 120 56.61 -25.67 50.79
C ARG A 120 58.06 -25.25 51.00
N SER A 121 59.01 -26.07 50.58
CA SER A 121 60.45 -25.83 50.70
C SER A 121 61.06 -25.08 49.50
N ALA A 122 60.31 -24.90 48.42
CA ALA A 122 60.79 -24.23 47.21
C ALA A 122 60.89 -22.70 47.36
N THR A 123 61.77 -22.09 46.56
CA THR A 123 61.90 -20.62 46.46
C THR A 123 61.19 -20.02 45.24
N SER A 124 60.64 -20.86 44.37
CA SER A 124 59.94 -20.47 43.15
C SER A 124 58.81 -21.45 42.85
N ALA A 125 57.81 -21.02 42.09
CA ALA A 125 56.69 -21.86 41.70
C ALA A 125 57.13 -23.00 40.75
N ILE A 126 56.60 -24.21 40.95
CA ILE A 126 57.00 -25.44 40.24
C ILE A 126 55.79 -26.06 39.53
N ASP A 127 56.00 -26.49 38.28
CA ASP A 127 55.04 -27.34 37.57
C ASP A 127 55.29 -28.81 37.96
N PHE A 128 54.34 -29.40 38.69
CA PHE A 128 54.42 -30.78 39.10
C PHE A 128 53.73 -31.70 38.09
N THR A 129 54.30 -32.87 37.86
CA THR A 129 53.64 -33.96 37.13
C THR A 129 53.49 -35.17 38.04
N LEU A 130 52.27 -35.70 38.13
CA LEU A 130 51.95 -36.93 38.83
C LEU A 130 51.70 -38.02 37.79
N TYR A 131 52.67 -38.91 37.64
CA TYR A 131 52.63 -40.03 36.71
C TYR A 131 52.10 -41.30 37.38
N PHE A 132 51.10 -41.94 36.78
CA PHE A 132 50.51 -43.21 37.22
C PHE A 132 50.90 -44.35 36.26
N GLY A 133 51.92 -45.15 36.63
CA GLY A 133 52.43 -46.22 35.77
C GLY A 133 51.58 -47.51 35.70
N ALA A 134 50.54 -47.62 36.53
CA ALA A 134 49.58 -48.72 36.52
C ALA A 134 48.16 -48.19 36.76
N ASN A 135 47.15 -49.06 36.64
CA ASN A 135 45.80 -48.71 37.06
C ASN A 135 45.80 -48.46 38.57
N VAL A 136 45.28 -47.32 39.00
CA VAL A 136 45.30 -46.89 40.41
C VAL A 136 43.94 -46.36 40.80
N GLN A 137 43.49 -46.74 41.99
CA GLN A 137 42.31 -46.16 42.60
C GLN A 137 42.71 -45.12 43.65
N VAL A 138 42.23 -43.90 43.48
CA VAL A 138 42.43 -42.80 44.42
C VAL A 138 41.61 -43.08 45.68
N PRO A 139 42.19 -42.91 46.89
CA PRO A 139 41.45 -43.07 48.12
C PRO A 139 40.49 -41.88 48.28
N GLY A 140 39.22 -42.15 48.60
CA GLY A 140 38.20 -41.09 48.73
C GLY A 140 38.58 -39.98 49.71
N SER A 141 39.34 -40.32 50.76
CA SER A 141 39.90 -39.36 51.72
C SER A 141 40.99 -38.43 51.16
N ALA A 142 41.46 -38.60 49.92
CA ALA A 142 42.33 -37.66 49.20
C ALA A 142 41.56 -36.73 48.24
N GLU A 143 40.31 -37.06 47.94
CA GLU A 143 39.49 -36.37 46.95
C GLU A 143 38.75 -35.17 47.55
N GLY A 144 38.49 -35.19 48.87
CA GLY A 144 37.65 -34.22 49.59
C GLY A 144 38.21 -32.80 49.76
N ASN A 145 37.31 -31.88 50.11
CA ASN A 145 37.58 -30.45 50.30
C ASN A 145 38.04 -30.09 51.73
N ASP A 146 37.83 -30.99 52.68
CA ASP A 146 38.06 -30.74 54.10
C ASP A 146 39.55 -30.86 54.44
N PHE A 147 40.29 -29.77 54.24
CA PHE A 147 41.66 -29.65 54.77
C PHE A 147 41.74 -28.57 55.83
N THR A 148 41.81 -28.98 57.10
CA THR A 148 42.08 -28.10 58.24
C THR A 148 43.25 -28.67 59.05
N GLY A 149 44.35 -27.93 59.17
CA GLY A 149 45.52 -28.31 59.96
C GLY A 149 46.83 -28.47 59.19
N THR A 150 47.77 -29.24 59.75
CA THR A 150 49.09 -29.50 59.15
C THR A 150 49.02 -30.72 58.23
N ALA A 151 49.49 -30.58 56.99
CA ALA A 151 49.49 -31.67 56.02
C ALA A 151 50.45 -32.79 56.41
N SER A 152 50.03 -34.02 56.16
CA SER A 152 50.78 -35.25 56.32
C SER A 152 50.43 -36.24 55.19
N ALA A 153 51.19 -37.32 55.07
CA ALA A 153 50.92 -38.40 54.13
C ALA A 153 49.58 -39.15 54.38
N THR A 154 48.87 -38.88 55.48
CA THR A 154 47.59 -39.53 55.80
C THR A 154 46.37 -38.62 55.63
N ASN A 155 46.52 -37.29 55.65
CA ASN A 155 45.41 -36.33 55.61
C ASN A 155 45.42 -35.37 54.40
N ILE A 156 46.46 -35.39 53.56
CA ILE A 156 46.55 -34.51 52.39
C ILE A 156 45.45 -34.84 51.36
N THR A 157 44.92 -33.79 50.72
CA THR A 157 43.96 -33.87 49.61
C THR A 157 44.48 -33.10 48.39
N PHE A 158 43.85 -33.28 47.23
CA PHE A 158 44.14 -32.45 46.05
C PHE A 158 43.82 -30.97 46.29
N ALA A 159 42.77 -30.67 47.05
CA ALA A 159 42.40 -29.30 47.46
C ALA A 159 43.49 -28.65 48.34
N ALA A 160 44.10 -29.42 49.24
CA ALA A 160 45.11 -28.93 50.17
C ALA A 160 46.37 -28.36 49.47
N LEU A 161 46.67 -28.79 48.24
CA LEU A 161 47.77 -28.24 47.44
C LEU A 161 47.64 -26.73 47.21
N GLY A 162 46.40 -26.22 47.14
CA GLY A 162 46.13 -24.79 46.94
C GLY A 162 46.56 -23.89 48.11
N THR A 163 46.87 -24.49 49.27
CA THR A 163 47.43 -23.74 50.40
C THR A 163 48.93 -23.43 50.24
N GLN A 164 49.59 -24.00 49.22
CA GLN A 164 51.01 -23.79 48.94
C GLN A 164 51.21 -22.88 47.73
N SER A 165 51.76 -21.68 47.96
CA SER A 165 51.97 -20.67 46.90
C SER A 165 52.93 -21.09 45.78
N ASN A 166 53.79 -22.08 46.04
CA ASN A 166 54.80 -22.54 45.09
C ASN A 166 54.34 -23.74 44.23
N VAL A 167 53.13 -24.26 44.42
CA VAL A 167 52.56 -25.20 43.45
C VAL A 167 52.00 -24.38 42.29
N LYS A 168 52.73 -24.31 41.17
CA LYS A 168 52.30 -23.56 39.99
C LYS A 168 51.14 -24.26 39.29
N SER A 169 51.27 -25.57 39.08
CA SER A 169 50.25 -26.41 38.48
C SER A 169 50.52 -27.90 38.74
N LEU A 170 49.52 -28.73 38.49
CA LEU A 170 49.59 -30.19 38.54
C LEU A 170 49.20 -30.79 37.20
N THR A 171 50.06 -31.62 36.61
CA THR A 171 49.73 -32.44 35.43
C THR A 171 49.56 -33.90 35.86
N MET A 172 48.38 -34.48 35.65
CA MET A 172 48.12 -35.90 35.87
C MET A 172 48.22 -36.65 34.54
N VAL A 173 49.02 -37.71 34.51
CA VAL A 173 49.31 -38.48 33.31
C VAL A 173 49.50 -39.95 33.64
N SER A 174 49.06 -40.85 32.76
CA SER A 174 49.18 -42.29 33.01
C SER A 174 49.71 -43.10 31.82
N SER A 175 49.87 -42.49 30.65
CA SER A 175 50.58 -43.08 29.51
C SER A 175 52.11 -43.05 29.73
N GLN A 176 52.79 -44.14 29.36
CA GLN A 176 54.26 -44.17 29.33
C GLN A 176 54.82 -43.39 28.15
N THR A 177 54.12 -43.43 27.02
CA THR A 177 54.54 -42.73 25.80
C THR A 177 54.31 -41.22 25.89
N ASP A 178 53.23 -40.80 26.56
CA ASP A 178 52.82 -39.42 26.80
C ASP A 178 53.08 -38.45 25.62
N PRO A 179 52.53 -38.74 24.42
CA PRO A 179 52.57 -37.83 23.29
C PRO A 179 51.91 -36.48 23.62
N LEU A 180 52.57 -35.37 23.30
CA LEU A 180 52.08 -34.03 23.66
C LEU A 180 50.97 -33.51 22.74
N ASN A 181 50.87 -34.03 21.51
CA ASN A 181 49.99 -33.48 20.47
C ASN A 181 48.88 -34.45 20.02
N THR A 182 48.93 -35.69 20.46
CA THR A 182 47.97 -36.74 20.05
C THR A 182 47.59 -37.59 21.25
N PRO A 183 46.37 -38.14 21.32
CA PRO A 183 46.00 -39.08 22.37
C PRO A 183 46.92 -40.30 22.41
N ALA A 184 47.32 -40.73 23.60
CA ALA A 184 48.06 -41.96 23.80
C ALA A 184 47.16 -43.19 23.79
N THR A 185 47.65 -44.32 23.26
CA THR A 185 46.92 -45.60 23.26
C THR A 185 47.21 -46.48 24.48
N ASP A 186 48.21 -46.13 25.28
CA ASP A 186 48.72 -46.92 26.42
C ASP A 186 48.36 -46.30 27.79
N ALA A 187 47.45 -45.33 27.84
CA ALA A 187 47.00 -44.70 29.07
C ALA A 187 46.44 -45.73 30.07
N ARG A 188 46.74 -45.54 31.36
CA ARG A 188 46.18 -46.33 32.48
C ARG A 188 44.98 -45.64 33.11
N THR A 189 44.12 -46.45 33.73
CA THR A 189 42.92 -45.94 34.39
C THR A 189 43.22 -45.48 35.81
N VAL A 190 42.91 -44.21 36.09
CA VAL A 190 42.87 -43.63 37.43
C VAL A 190 41.43 -43.51 37.88
N THR A 191 41.06 -44.26 38.91
CA THR A 191 39.69 -44.36 39.40
C THR A 191 39.50 -43.48 40.62
N PHE A 192 38.57 -42.53 40.56
CA PHE A 192 38.11 -41.73 41.68
C PHE A 192 36.89 -42.39 42.33
N THR A 193 36.53 -42.01 43.55
CA THR A 193 35.51 -42.73 44.35
C THR A 193 34.51 -41.82 45.05
N ASN A 194 34.75 -40.51 45.04
CA ASN A 194 33.97 -39.46 45.68
C ASN A 194 34.02 -38.17 44.83
N THR A 195 33.48 -37.08 45.34
CA THR A 195 33.68 -35.75 44.76
C THR A 195 35.14 -35.34 44.83
N LEU A 196 35.71 -34.92 43.69
CA LEU A 196 37.09 -34.45 43.56
C LEU A 196 37.15 -32.93 43.63
N TYR A 197 37.95 -32.38 44.55
CA TYR A 197 38.23 -30.95 44.65
C TYR A 197 39.69 -30.64 44.32
N LEU A 198 39.94 -29.73 43.38
CA LEU A 198 41.28 -29.38 42.92
C LEU A 198 41.67 -27.99 43.43
N GLY A 199 42.75 -27.90 44.20
CA GLY A 199 43.18 -26.63 44.82
C GLY A 199 44.14 -25.80 43.98
N VAL A 200 44.66 -26.36 42.88
CA VAL A 200 45.68 -25.74 42.00
C VAL A 200 45.31 -25.94 40.53
N PRO A 201 45.86 -25.13 39.60
CA PRO A 201 45.65 -25.34 38.17
C PRO A 201 46.03 -26.77 37.78
N THR A 202 45.11 -27.52 37.17
CA THR A 202 45.27 -28.96 36.98
C THR A 202 45.01 -29.39 35.54
N ARG A 203 45.98 -30.10 34.95
CA ARG A 203 45.93 -30.63 33.59
C ARG A 203 45.83 -32.16 33.62
N PHE A 204 44.84 -32.73 32.97
CA PHE A 204 44.72 -34.16 32.72
C PHE A 204 45.23 -34.44 31.31
N ARG A 205 46.26 -35.26 31.16
CA ARG A 205 46.88 -35.57 29.87
C ARG A 205 47.13 -37.05 29.72
N ASN A 206 46.71 -37.64 28.60
CA ASN A 206 46.95 -39.05 28.27
C ASN A 206 46.66 -39.99 29.45
N ILE A 207 45.45 -39.84 29.99
CA ILE A 207 44.99 -40.49 31.20
C ILE A 207 43.57 -40.99 30.98
N ASN A 208 43.33 -42.25 31.33
CA ASN A 208 41.98 -42.76 31.44
C ASN A 208 41.49 -42.47 32.87
N TRP A 209 40.30 -41.90 33.03
CA TRP A 209 39.76 -41.58 34.34
C TRP A 209 38.31 -42.06 34.47
N GLY A 210 37.86 -42.43 35.67
CA GLY A 210 36.50 -42.93 35.89
C GLY A 210 36.17 -43.05 37.37
N ASN A 211 34.96 -43.52 37.69
CA ASN A 211 34.50 -43.72 39.06
C ASN A 211 34.46 -45.21 39.47
N GLY A 212 34.68 -45.52 40.75
CA GLY A 212 34.67 -46.87 41.31
C GLY A 212 34.20 -46.93 42.77
N VAL A 213 34.07 -48.15 43.31
CA VAL A 213 33.61 -48.40 44.69
C VAL A 213 34.64 -47.87 45.68
N ASN A 214 34.24 -47.04 46.64
CA ASN A 214 35.16 -46.52 47.66
C ASN A 214 35.72 -47.68 48.51
N PRO A 215 37.05 -47.91 48.51
CA PRO A 215 37.66 -49.03 49.22
C PRO A 215 37.74 -48.80 50.74
N GLU A 216 37.66 -47.55 51.21
CA GLU A 216 37.72 -47.19 52.63
C GLU A 216 36.38 -47.42 53.33
N THR A 217 35.27 -47.23 52.62
CA THR A 217 33.91 -47.32 53.17
C THR A 217 33.10 -48.48 52.61
N GLY A 218 33.55 -49.11 51.53
CA GLY A 218 32.78 -50.09 50.75
C GLY A 218 31.59 -49.48 49.99
N ALA A 219 31.48 -48.14 49.96
CA ALA A 219 30.36 -47.46 49.34
C ALA A 219 30.40 -47.62 47.81
N ALA A 220 29.27 -48.01 47.23
CA ALA A 220 29.10 -48.02 45.79
C ALA A 220 29.24 -46.59 45.22
N PRO A 221 29.64 -46.45 43.94
CA PRO A 221 29.64 -45.16 43.25
C PRO A 221 28.28 -44.47 43.43
N ALA A 222 28.27 -43.23 43.92
CA ALA A 222 27.07 -42.39 43.88
C ALA A 222 26.69 -42.20 42.40
N GLY A 223 25.41 -42.25 42.04
CA GLY A 223 24.95 -42.20 40.64
C GLY A 223 25.39 -40.98 39.80
N GLN A 224 26.13 -40.05 40.40
CA GLN A 224 26.81 -38.91 39.79
C GLN A 224 28.26 -38.80 40.32
N PHE A 225 29.24 -38.57 39.45
CA PHE A 225 30.60 -38.14 39.83
C PHE A 225 30.72 -36.62 39.70
N ASN A 226 31.36 -35.95 40.66
CA ASN A 226 31.50 -34.50 40.70
C ASN A 226 32.98 -34.09 40.78
N LEU A 227 33.37 -33.11 39.98
CA LEU A 227 34.68 -32.45 40.03
C LEU A 227 34.49 -30.94 40.16
N PHE A 228 35.11 -30.35 41.19
CA PHE A 228 35.15 -28.90 41.42
C PHE A 228 36.59 -28.39 41.36
N ALA A 229 36.87 -27.44 40.46
CA ALA A 229 38.20 -26.85 40.31
C ALA A 229 38.50 -25.71 41.30
N GLN A 230 37.56 -25.36 42.20
CA GLN A 230 37.75 -24.39 43.28
C GLN A 230 38.26 -23.02 42.81
N GLY A 231 37.81 -22.56 41.64
CA GLY A 231 38.26 -21.30 41.05
C GLY A 231 39.58 -21.41 40.26
N GLN A 232 40.15 -22.60 40.13
CA GLN A 232 41.40 -22.83 39.41
C GLN A 232 41.13 -23.25 37.95
N PRO A 233 42.07 -22.96 37.03
CA PRO A 233 42.03 -23.50 35.68
C PRO A 233 42.11 -25.03 35.66
N ILE A 234 41.26 -25.66 34.86
CA ILE A 234 41.31 -27.08 34.54
C ILE A 234 41.43 -27.29 33.04
N TRP A 235 42.31 -28.22 32.66
CA TRP A 235 42.54 -28.59 31.27
C TRP A 235 42.54 -30.10 31.15
N MET A 236 41.48 -30.66 30.56
CA MET A 236 41.45 -32.06 30.12
C MET A 236 41.85 -32.14 28.65
N ASP A 237 43.01 -32.72 28.33
CA ASP A 237 43.46 -32.91 26.95
C ASP A 237 42.57 -33.92 26.20
N ASN A 238 42.70 -33.99 24.87
CA ASN A 238 42.02 -34.99 24.03
C ASN A 238 42.41 -36.45 24.39
N GLY A 239 43.52 -36.65 25.10
CA GLY A 239 43.91 -37.95 25.64
C GLY A 239 43.40 -38.22 27.07
N ALA A 240 42.60 -37.33 27.66
CA ALA A 240 42.02 -37.48 28.99
C ALA A 240 40.64 -38.16 28.91
N VAL A 241 40.65 -39.44 28.55
CA VAL A 241 39.44 -40.19 28.20
C VAL A 241 38.71 -40.65 29.46
N GLU A 242 37.44 -40.29 29.55
CA GLU A 242 36.53 -40.80 30.56
C GLU A 242 36.17 -42.26 30.24
N VAL A 243 36.40 -43.17 31.19
CA VAL A 243 36.02 -44.57 31.11
C VAL A 243 34.78 -44.77 31.96
N ALA A 244 33.68 -45.16 31.32
CA ALA A 244 32.40 -45.38 31.99
C ALA A 244 32.53 -46.43 33.12
N GLY A 245 32.61 -45.96 34.37
CA GLY A 245 32.20 -46.73 35.55
C GLY A 245 30.66 -46.74 35.62
N GLY A 246 30.03 -47.61 36.41
CA GLY A 246 28.57 -47.82 36.46
C GLY A 246 27.65 -46.62 36.81
N ASN A 247 28.15 -45.38 36.73
CA ASN A 247 27.43 -44.12 36.84
C ASN A 247 26.95 -43.61 35.49
N ASN A 248 25.76 -43.01 35.49
CA ASN A 248 25.17 -42.42 34.28
C ASN A 248 25.42 -40.91 34.17
N THR A 249 26.13 -40.26 35.12
CA THR A 249 26.29 -38.79 35.12
C THR A 249 27.66 -38.34 35.64
N TYR A 250 28.33 -37.43 34.92
CA TYR A 250 29.60 -36.78 35.30
C TYR A 250 29.43 -35.27 35.27
N GLN A 251 29.82 -34.59 36.34
CA GLN A 251 29.72 -33.14 36.50
C GLN A 251 31.11 -32.54 36.69
N ILE A 252 31.47 -31.60 35.81
CA ILE A 252 32.75 -30.88 35.83
C ILE A 252 32.45 -29.39 35.98
N MET A 253 32.99 -28.79 37.04
CA MET A 253 32.71 -27.41 37.41
C MET A 253 34.00 -26.63 37.70
N GLY A 254 34.12 -25.42 37.13
CA GLY A 254 35.28 -24.54 37.35
C GLY A 254 35.32 -23.92 38.76
N GLY A 255 34.16 -23.66 39.35
CA GLY A 255 34.01 -22.98 40.63
C GLY A 255 33.91 -23.92 41.84
N TYR A 256 33.10 -23.49 42.81
CA TYR A 256 32.99 -24.09 44.14
C TYR A 256 31.68 -24.86 44.30
N GLN A 257 31.71 -25.87 45.17
CA GLN A 257 30.50 -26.50 45.68
C GLN A 257 29.84 -25.59 46.73
N GLY A 258 28.50 -25.55 46.76
CA GLY A 258 27.74 -24.74 47.70
C GLY A 258 27.81 -23.24 47.42
N SER A 259 27.47 -22.43 48.43
CA SER A 259 27.39 -20.96 48.33
C SER A 259 28.68 -20.30 48.82
N VAL A 260 29.70 -20.25 47.95
CA VAL A 260 30.99 -19.62 48.22
C VAL A 260 31.07 -18.27 47.50
N ALA A 261 31.47 -17.22 48.20
CA ALA A 261 31.70 -15.91 47.62
C ALA A 261 33.18 -15.75 47.21
N SER A 262 33.44 -15.65 45.91
CA SER A 262 34.76 -15.41 45.31
C SER A 262 34.66 -14.40 44.17
N ASN A 263 35.79 -13.78 43.82
CA ASN A 263 35.96 -12.95 42.64
C ASN A 263 37.00 -13.56 41.66
N ALA A 264 37.43 -14.79 41.91
CA ALA A 264 38.38 -15.49 41.03
C ALA A 264 37.69 -15.85 39.71
N SER A 265 38.44 -15.77 38.61
CA SER A 265 37.94 -16.17 37.29
C SER A 265 38.24 -17.64 37.02
N THR A 266 37.32 -18.36 36.40
CA THR A 266 37.45 -19.79 36.11
C THR A 266 37.79 -20.05 34.66
N ASN A 267 38.46 -21.19 34.42
CA ASN A 267 38.79 -21.66 33.08
C ASN A 267 38.63 -23.18 33.02
N VAL A 268 37.73 -23.66 32.17
CA VAL A 268 37.43 -25.08 31.98
C VAL A 268 37.65 -25.44 30.52
N TYR A 269 38.72 -26.17 30.23
CA TYR A 269 38.99 -26.72 28.90
C TYR A 269 38.77 -28.25 28.88
N ILE A 270 37.94 -28.72 27.95
CA ILE A 270 37.60 -30.13 27.75
C ILE A 270 37.94 -30.55 26.33
N GLY A 271 38.96 -31.39 26.19
CA GLY A 271 39.44 -31.96 24.93
C GLY A 271 38.87 -33.33 24.60
N SER A 272 38.26 -34.02 25.56
CA SER A 272 37.56 -35.29 25.37
C SER A 272 36.50 -35.49 26.45
N THR A 273 35.35 -36.02 26.06
CA THR A 273 34.31 -36.59 26.92
C THR A 273 34.19 -38.09 26.66
N THR A 274 33.32 -38.77 27.41
CA THR A 274 32.90 -40.16 27.11
C THR A 274 32.40 -40.35 25.67
N ASN A 275 32.56 -41.57 25.16
CA ASN A 275 31.98 -42.04 23.89
C ASN A 275 30.70 -42.85 24.10
N ASP A 276 30.30 -43.10 25.35
CA ASP A 276 29.06 -43.78 25.68
C ASP A 276 27.89 -42.80 25.63
N ALA A 277 26.91 -43.06 24.76
CA ALA A 277 25.72 -42.24 24.61
C ALA A 277 24.77 -42.29 25.82
N ASN A 278 24.91 -43.28 26.71
CA ASN A 278 24.09 -43.43 27.91
C ASN A 278 24.62 -42.64 29.11
N VAL A 279 25.85 -42.11 29.00
CA VAL A 279 26.46 -41.29 30.04
C VAL A 279 26.16 -39.81 29.78
N ASN A 280 25.63 -39.13 30.79
CA ASN A 280 25.36 -37.70 30.78
C ASN A 280 26.58 -36.94 31.29
N THR A 281 27.12 -36.03 30.49
CA THR A 281 28.15 -35.09 30.95
C THR A 281 27.52 -33.72 31.21
N LEU A 282 27.87 -33.09 32.34
CA LEU A 282 27.50 -31.73 32.69
C LEU A 282 28.79 -30.92 32.83
N ILE A 283 28.94 -29.85 32.07
CA ILE A 283 30.14 -29.01 32.04
C ILE A 283 29.72 -27.58 32.38
N MET A 284 30.32 -27.00 33.43
CA MET A 284 29.95 -25.69 33.94
C MET A 284 31.19 -24.83 34.23
N GLY A 285 31.15 -23.57 33.81
CA GLY A 285 32.22 -22.62 34.09
C GLY A 285 32.21 -22.11 35.54
N GLY A 286 31.03 -21.91 36.14
CA GLY A 286 30.84 -21.22 37.41
C GLY A 286 30.81 -22.13 38.64
N SER A 287 30.07 -21.71 39.66
CA SER A 287 29.88 -22.42 40.95
C SER A 287 28.46 -22.98 41.09
N GLU A 288 28.20 -23.80 42.10
CA GLU A 288 26.83 -24.24 42.39
C GLU A 288 25.92 -23.09 42.84
N SER A 289 26.45 -22.22 43.71
CA SER A 289 25.82 -21.03 44.30
C SER A 289 26.91 -20.00 44.65
N GLY A 290 26.53 -18.83 45.21
CA GLY A 290 27.49 -17.83 45.69
C GLY A 290 27.97 -16.86 44.60
N SER A 291 29.22 -16.40 44.65
CA SER A 291 29.77 -15.47 43.65
C SER A 291 31.09 -15.95 43.05
N ILE A 292 31.35 -15.61 41.78
CA ILE A 292 32.56 -15.92 41.02
C ILE A 292 32.93 -14.72 40.11
N GLY A 293 34.17 -14.63 39.64
CA GLY A 293 34.63 -13.62 38.66
C GLY A 293 34.15 -13.91 37.23
N ASP A 294 35.01 -13.75 36.22
CA ASP A 294 34.71 -14.18 34.84
C ASP A 294 34.70 -15.71 34.74
N THR A 295 33.88 -16.27 33.86
CA THR A 295 33.86 -17.72 33.61
C THR A 295 34.18 -18.04 32.15
N HIS A 296 34.99 -19.08 31.94
CA HIS A 296 35.41 -19.52 30.61
C HIS A 296 35.26 -21.03 30.48
N VAL A 297 34.55 -21.47 29.44
CA VAL A 297 34.39 -22.87 29.09
C VAL A 297 34.73 -23.05 27.63
N THR A 298 35.64 -23.97 27.33
CA THR A 298 35.98 -24.38 25.95
C THR A 298 35.93 -25.89 25.85
N VAL A 299 35.05 -26.39 24.97
CA VAL A 299 34.96 -27.80 24.61
C VAL A 299 35.43 -27.96 23.17
N ASN A 300 36.53 -28.68 22.98
CA ASN A 300 37.11 -29.00 21.68
C ASN A 300 37.44 -30.49 21.63
N ALA A 301 36.41 -31.30 21.40
CA ALA A 301 36.46 -32.75 21.56
C ALA A 301 36.09 -33.50 20.25
N PRO A 302 36.98 -33.49 19.24
CA PRO A 302 36.74 -34.08 17.90
C PRO A 302 36.47 -35.58 17.88
N ASN A 303 36.96 -36.30 18.89
CA ASN A 303 36.84 -37.76 18.97
C ASN A 303 35.71 -38.22 19.89
N SER A 304 34.93 -37.28 20.44
CA SER A 304 33.90 -37.59 21.43
C SER A 304 32.52 -37.72 20.81
N THR A 305 31.83 -38.82 21.12
CA THR A 305 30.49 -39.14 20.60
C THR A 305 29.39 -39.23 21.67
N GLY A 306 29.74 -39.05 22.94
CA GLY A 306 28.81 -39.12 24.06
C GLY A 306 27.78 -38.00 24.09
N LYS A 307 27.07 -37.89 25.22
CA LYS A 307 26.05 -36.87 25.42
C LYS A 307 26.48 -35.85 26.47
N ILE A 308 26.38 -34.57 26.12
CA ILE A 308 26.45 -33.46 27.07
C ILE A 308 25.02 -33.03 27.37
N SER A 309 24.53 -33.29 28.58
CA SER A 309 23.17 -32.90 28.97
C SER A 309 23.09 -31.40 29.26
N TYR A 310 24.10 -30.84 29.91
CA TYR A 310 24.20 -29.40 30.17
C TYR A 310 25.60 -28.90 29.86
N LEU A 311 25.68 -27.92 28.96
CA LEU A 311 26.89 -27.17 28.67
C LEU A 311 26.67 -25.72 29.06
N GLU A 312 27.28 -25.29 30.15
CA GLU A 312 27.00 -24.02 30.81
C GLU A 312 28.22 -23.11 30.83
N GLY A 313 28.08 -21.88 30.31
CA GLY A 313 29.12 -20.87 30.42
C GLY A 313 29.29 -20.35 31.83
N GLY A 314 28.21 -20.31 32.63
CA GLY A 314 28.17 -19.75 33.98
C GLY A 314 27.91 -20.77 35.08
N SER A 315 27.14 -20.35 36.09
CA SER A 315 26.90 -21.07 37.36
C SER A 315 25.58 -21.84 37.38
N LEU A 316 25.40 -22.79 38.30
CA LEU A 316 24.25 -23.72 38.33
C LEU A 316 22.97 -23.13 38.99
N GLY A 317 23.11 -22.49 40.15
CA GLY A 317 22.03 -21.80 40.89
C GLY A 317 21.12 -22.68 41.75
N ILE A 318 21.57 -23.86 42.21
CA ILE A 318 20.70 -24.94 42.76
C ILE A 318 20.14 -24.71 44.18
N SER A 319 20.71 -23.81 44.98
CA SER A 319 20.32 -23.61 46.40
C SER A 319 20.10 -22.16 46.83
N SER A 320 20.72 -21.23 46.11
CA SER A 320 20.58 -19.78 46.25
C SER A 320 20.98 -19.14 44.92
N PRO A 321 20.64 -17.87 44.64
CA PRO A 321 21.10 -17.22 43.43
C PRO A 321 22.63 -17.27 43.31
N ALA A 322 23.14 -17.75 42.18
CA ALA A 322 24.56 -17.70 41.86
C ALA A 322 24.88 -16.43 41.07
N THR A 323 26.00 -15.76 41.35
CA THR A 323 26.38 -14.49 40.73
C THR A 323 27.73 -14.60 40.04
N VAL A 324 27.77 -14.29 38.75
CA VAL A 324 28.99 -14.07 37.97
C VAL A 324 29.21 -12.56 37.95
N ASN A 325 30.19 -12.08 38.70
CA ASN A 325 30.52 -10.65 38.80
C ASN A 325 31.16 -10.11 37.51
N GLY A 326 31.63 -11.00 36.64
CA GLY A 326 32.21 -10.70 35.33
C GLY A 326 31.34 -11.14 34.16
N SER A 327 31.97 -11.47 33.03
CA SER A 327 31.38 -12.03 31.83
C SER A 327 31.43 -13.56 31.82
N THR A 328 30.52 -14.20 31.08
CA THR A 328 30.61 -15.63 30.76
C THR A 328 31.09 -15.82 29.32
N ASN A 329 31.92 -16.83 29.08
CA ASN A 329 32.42 -17.20 27.77
C ASN A 329 32.28 -18.71 27.56
N LEU A 330 31.46 -19.11 26.59
CA LEU A 330 31.20 -20.50 26.27
C LEU A 330 31.54 -20.81 24.81
N HIS A 331 32.51 -21.68 24.60
CA HIS A 331 32.98 -22.10 23.29
C HIS A 331 32.82 -23.61 23.08
N LEU A 332 32.08 -24.00 22.05
CA LEU A 332 32.00 -25.40 21.60
C LEU A 332 32.50 -25.49 20.17
N ILE A 333 33.53 -26.30 19.94
CA ILE A 333 34.12 -26.52 18.61
C ILE A 333 34.34 -28.02 18.41
N ASN A 334 34.14 -28.50 17.18
CA ASN A 334 34.52 -29.84 16.77
C ASN A 334 33.92 -30.96 17.64
N TYR A 335 32.78 -30.78 18.30
CA TYR A 335 32.21 -31.85 19.12
C TYR A 335 31.48 -32.89 18.26
N GLY A 336 31.66 -34.18 18.51
CA GLY A 336 31.08 -35.26 17.69
C GLY A 336 29.76 -35.85 18.19
N GLY A 337 29.21 -35.36 19.30
CA GLY A 337 28.04 -35.95 19.98
C GLY A 337 26.81 -35.05 20.07
N THR A 338 25.89 -35.43 20.95
CA THR A 338 24.66 -34.68 21.24
C THR A 338 24.85 -33.73 22.41
N VAL A 339 24.31 -32.51 22.30
CA VAL A 339 24.20 -31.52 23.37
C VAL A 339 22.72 -31.23 23.62
N ASP A 340 22.19 -31.67 24.77
CA ASP A 340 20.77 -31.49 25.08
C ASP A 340 20.45 -30.02 25.37
N SER A 341 21.29 -29.33 26.15
CA SER A 341 21.08 -27.93 26.51
C SER A 341 22.40 -27.16 26.57
N VAL A 342 22.49 -26.10 25.77
CA VAL A 342 23.53 -25.07 25.86
C VAL A 342 22.96 -23.88 26.63
N LEU A 343 23.64 -23.44 27.70
CA LEU A 343 23.22 -22.33 28.56
C LEU A 343 24.36 -21.31 28.70
N GLY A 344 24.31 -20.20 27.95
CA GLY A 344 25.39 -19.20 27.96
C GLY A 344 25.67 -18.58 29.34
N ALA A 345 24.63 -18.31 30.13
CA ALA A 345 24.74 -17.81 31.51
C ALA A 345 24.74 -18.93 32.58
N GLY A 346 24.41 -20.17 32.20
CA GLY A 346 24.19 -21.30 33.10
C GLY A 346 22.74 -21.43 33.59
N GLY A 347 22.54 -21.77 34.86
CA GLY A 347 21.23 -21.80 35.50
C GLY A 347 20.38 -23.01 35.11
N SER A 348 20.99 -24.19 34.93
CA SER A 348 20.19 -25.40 34.68
C SER A 348 19.35 -25.84 35.88
N ALA A 349 19.69 -25.41 37.11
CA ALA A 349 18.97 -25.80 38.33
C ALA A 349 18.31 -24.64 39.11
N GLY A 350 18.66 -23.37 38.84
CA GLY A 350 18.00 -22.24 39.49
C GLY A 350 18.50 -20.86 39.06
N THR A 351 18.40 -19.88 39.94
CA THR A 351 18.58 -18.46 39.58
C THR A 351 20.06 -18.08 39.42
N VAL A 352 20.38 -17.31 38.37
CA VAL A 352 21.71 -16.78 38.12
C VAL A 352 21.71 -15.27 37.87
N ASN A 353 22.76 -14.57 38.25
CA ASN A 353 22.98 -13.16 37.94
C ASN A 353 24.32 -13.02 37.22
N VAL A 354 24.37 -12.23 36.15
CA VAL A 354 25.60 -11.94 35.40
C VAL A 354 25.76 -10.44 35.26
N SER A 355 26.83 -9.90 35.83
CA SER A 355 27.09 -8.45 35.78
C SER A 355 27.72 -7.98 34.46
N GLY A 356 28.47 -8.86 33.79
CA GLY A 356 29.08 -8.63 32.48
C GLY A 356 28.28 -9.18 31.30
N ASP A 357 28.97 -9.36 30.17
CA ASP A 357 28.39 -9.90 28.94
C ASP A 357 28.31 -11.43 28.99
N VAL A 358 27.38 -12.01 28.23
CA VAL A 358 27.24 -13.45 28.05
C VAL A 358 27.61 -13.80 26.60
N ASN A 359 28.72 -14.52 26.40
CA ASN A 359 29.25 -14.83 25.06
C ASN A 359 29.19 -16.33 24.79
N THR A 360 28.39 -16.75 23.81
CA THR A 360 28.25 -18.15 23.40
C THR A 360 28.61 -18.31 21.93
N LEU A 361 29.62 -19.12 21.63
CA LEU A 361 30.06 -19.46 20.27
C LEU A 361 30.02 -20.97 20.08
N LEU A 362 29.19 -21.40 19.14
CA LEU A 362 28.96 -22.78 18.78
C LEU A 362 29.40 -22.96 17.33
N SER A 363 30.50 -23.69 17.14
CA SER A 363 31.08 -24.04 15.84
C SER A 363 30.95 -25.55 15.65
N SER A 364 29.81 -25.94 15.08
CA SER A 364 29.35 -27.33 15.02
C SER A 364 30.10 -28.15 13.97
N SER A 365 30.50 -29.36 14.34
CA SER A 365 30.95 -30.37 13.37
C SER A 365 29.75 -31.04 12.72
N SER A 366 29.97 -31.84 11.68
CA SER A 366 28.89 -32.60 11.00
C SER A 366 28.12 -33.55 11.92
N ASN A 367 28.72 -33.94 13.05
CA ASN A 367 28.13 -34.90 13.98
C ASN A 367 27.53 -34.22 15.22
N THR A 368 27.76 -32.92 15.42
CA THR A 368 27.19 -32.19 16.57
C THR A 368 25.68 -32.08 16.42
N LYS A 369 24.93 -32.49 17.46
CA LYS A 369 23.46 -32.35 17.47
C LYS A 369 22.99 -31.52 18.66
N TYR A 370 22.10 -30.56 18.43
CA TYR A 370 21.51 -29.74 19.49
C TYR A 370 20.03 -30.04 19.69
N THR A 371 19.60 -30.09 20.95
CA THR A 371 18.17 -30.12 21.29
C THR A 371 17.66 -28.71 21.62
N THR A 372 18.30 -28.03 22.58
CA THR A 372 17.93 -26.66 22.98
C THR A 372 19.16 -25.78 23.20
N ILE A 373 19.09 -24.54 22.76
CA ILE A 373 20.12 -23.52 22.97
C ILE A 373 19.48 -22.30 23.66
N PHE A 374 20.05 -21.89 24.78
CA PHE A 374 19.77 -20.63 25.46
C PHE A 374 21.02 -19.76 25.40
N GLY A 375 20.92 -18.58 24.80
CA GLY A 375 21.97 -17.57 24.91
C GLY A 375 22.18 -17.10 26.35
N GLY A 376 21.11 -17.11 27.16
CA GLY A 376 21.13 -16.87 28.60
C GLY A 376 21.05 -18.16 29.43
N ALA A 377 19.97 -18.31 30.22
CA ALA A 377 19.77 -19.42 31.16
C ALA A 377 18.45 -20.19 30.95
N ASN A 378 18.38 -21.44 31.44
CA ASN A 378 17.16 -22.25 31.43
C ASN A 378 16.13 -21.86 32.53
N HIS A 379 16.60 -21.20 33.59
CA HIS A 379 15.77 -20.64 34.67
C HIS A 379 15.87 -19.11 34.69
N THR A 380 15.59 -18.49 35.84
CA THR A 380 15.71 -17.05 36.04
C THR A 380 17.15 -16.59 35.93
N ALA A 381 17.42 -15.67 35.00
CA ALA A 381 18.68 -14.96 34.92
C ALA A 381 18.49 -13.45 34.93
N ASN A 382 19.33 -12.73 35.67
CA ASN A 382 19.45 -11.27 35.56
C ASN A 382 20.79 -10.92 34.94
N ILE A 383 20.78 -10.53 33.66
CA ILE A 383 21.96 -10.22 32.86
C ILE A 383 21.99 -8.71 32.63
N THR A 384 23.00 -8.01 33.17
CA THR A 384 23.14 -6.56 32.98
C THR A 384 23.97 -6.19 31.75
N GLY A 385 24.91 -7.04 31.35
CA GLY A 385 25.61 -6.91 30.07
C GLY A 385 24.80 -7.43 28.90
N SER A 386 25.40 -7.43 27.71
CA SER A 386 24.76 -7.90 26.48
C SER A 386 24.96 -9.40 26.29
N THR A 387 23.99 -10.05 25.67
CA THR A 387 24.05 -11.47 25.31
C THR A 387 24.41 -11.62 23.83
N TYR A 388 25.46 -12.37 23.53
CA TYR A 388 25.93 -12.67 22.18
C TYR A 388 25.89 -14.18 21.95
N THR A 389 25.08 -14.63 21.01
CA THR A 389 24.97 -16.05 20.65
C THR A 389 25.29 -16.23 19.18
N THR A 390 26.33 -17.00 18.88
CA THR A 390 26.72 -17.37 17.52
C THR A 390 26.63 -18.88 17.34
N LEU A 391 25.81 -19.33 16.39
CA LEU A 391 25.71 -20.73 15.97
C LEU A 391 26.11 -20.83 14.50
N THR A 392 27.10 -21.66 14.19
CA THR A 392 27.60 -21.88 12.83
C THR A 392 28.09 -23.32 12.67
N GLY A 393 28.32 -23.76 11.42
CA GLY A 393 28.95 -25.04 11.11
C GLY A 393 27.97 -26.06 10.52
N ASN A 394 28.33 -27.33 10.59
CA ASN A 394 27.72 -28.40 9.79
C ASN A 394 26.80 -29.32 10.61
N GLY A 395 26.37 -28.89 11.79
CA GLY A 395 25.66 -29.74 12.77
C GLY A 395 24.25 -30.17 12.36
N SER A 396 23.45 -30.50 13.36
CA SER A 396 22.04 -30.85 13.17
C SER A 396 21.21 -30.49 14.40
N TRP A 397 19.90 -30.41 14.22
CA TRP A 397 18.96 -30.51 15.33
C TRP A 397 18.70 -31.99 15.64
N THR A 398 18.46 -32.32 16.91
CA THR A 398 18.18 -33.71 17.35
C THR A 398 16.82 -34.21 16.88
N SER A 399 15.90 -33.31 16.56
CA SER A 399 14.54 -33.60 16.10
C SER A 399 14.02 -32.48 15.20
N ASN A 400 12.75 -32.55 14.80
CA ASN A 400 12.04 -31.46 14.13
C ASN A 400 11.35 -30.48 15.11
N ASN A 401 11.71 -30.52 16.40
CA ASN A 401 11.15 -29.70 17.47
C ASN A 401 12.25 -29.12 18.39
N GLY A 402 13.43 -28.85 17.83
CA GLY A 402 14.50 -28.16 18.56
C GLY A 402 14.10 -26.75 18.96
N ASN A 403 14.88 -26.10 19.84
CA ASN A 403 14.62 -24.71 20.25
C ASN A 403 15.91 -23.89 20.29
N PHE A 404 15.86 -22.69 19.72
CA PHE A 404 16.85 -21.65 19.87
C PHE A 404 16.22 -20.46 20.58
N ILE A 405 16.79 -20.04 21.70
CA ILE A 405 16.31 -18.94 22.55
C ILE A 405 17.49 -18.01 22.77
N GLY A 406 17.47 -16.81 22.20
CA GLY A 406 18.59 -15.87 22.27
C GLY A 406 18.86 -15.31 23.66
N GLY A 407 17.82 -15.25 24.51
CA GLY A 407 17.91 -14.86 25.91
C GLY A 407 17.82 -16.05 26.87
N SER A 408 17.18 -15.81 28.01
CA SER A 408 16.90 -16.80 29.06
C SER A 408 15.46 -17.28 29.00
N ARG A 409 15.12 -18.35 29.74
CA ARG A 409 13.70 -18.70 29.93
C ARG A 409 12.98 -17.68 30.82
N TYR A 410 13.62 -17.20 31.88
CA TYR A 410 13.05 -16.16 32.75
C TYR A 410 14.10 -15.10 33.11
N GLY A 411 13.63 -13.93 33.53
CA GLY A 411 14.45 -12.86 34.10
C GLY A 411 14.93 -11.83 33.08
N ASN A 412 15.72 -10.88 33.56
CA ASN A 412 16.04 -9.64 32.85
C ASN A 412 17.29 -9.78 31.96
N ALA A 413 17.29 -9.04 30.85
CA ALA A 413 18.42 -8.93 29.94
C ALA A 413 18.61 -7.49 29.45
N ASN A 414 19.77 -7.21 28.85
CA ASN A 414 20.06 -5.94 28.18
C ASN A 414 19.91 -6.08 26.66
N ASN A 415 20.98 -5.90 25.87
CA ASN A 415 20.94 -6.16 24.43
C ASN A 415 21.13 -7.66 24.14
N ILE A 416 20.52 -8.15 23.07
CA ILE A 416 20.65 -9.53 22.62
C ILE A 416 21.02 -9.56 21.14
N TYR A 417 22.10 -10.24 20.80
CA TYR A 417 22.61 -10.39 19.44
C TYR A 417 22.71 -11.87 19.07
N ASN A 418 21.94 -12.28 18.08
CA ASN A 418 21.90 -13.66 17.61
C ASN A 418 22.42 -13.75 16.17
N LYS A 419 23.51 -14.48 15.99
CA LYS A 419 24.05 -14.85 14.67
C LYS A 419 23.88 -16.34 14.46
N VAL A 420 22.93 -16.74 13.63
CA VAL A 420 22.57 -18.15 13.47
C VAL A 420 22.68 -18.57 12.01
N ASP A 421 23.68 -19.39 11.71
CA ASP A 421 23.88 -20.03 10.41
C ASP A 421 23.76 -21.55 10.56
N THR A 422 22.56 -22.05 10.30
CA THR A 422 22.24 -23.48 10.20
C THR A 422 22.12 -23.92 8.74
N SER A 423 22.58 -23.12 7.78
CA SER A 423 22.41 -23.41 6.35
C SER A 423 23.14 -24.67 5.87
N ALA A 424 24.17 -25.08 6.61
CA ALA A 424 24.93 -26.31 6.36
C ALA A 424 24.51 -27.47 7.29
N PHE A 425 23.46 -27.31 8.10
CA PHE A 425 23.00 -28.39 8.95
C PHE A 425 22.36 -29.51 8.12
N THR A 426 22.55 -30.76 8.55
CA THR A 426 22.18 -31.93 7.74
C THR A 426 20.83 -32.55 8.10
N SER A 427 20.29 -32.27 9.29
CA SER A 427 18.99 -32.80 9.73
C SER A 427 18.31 -31.96 10.81
N GLY A 428 17.00 -32.16 10.94
CA GLY A 428 16.14 -31.60 11.98
C GLY A 428 15.75 -30.14 11.74
N SER A 429 14.87 -29.64 12.61
CA SER A 429 14.38 -28.26 12.62
C SER A 429 14.15 -27.75 14.04
N ALA A 430 14.13 -26.43 14.20
CA ALA A 430 13.91 -25.79 15.49
C ALA A 430 12.92 -24.62 15.43
N ASN A 431 12.43 -24.19 16.58
CA ASN A 431 11.80 -22.88 16.71
C ASN A 431 12.84 -21.85 17.13
N PHE A 432 12.76 -20.64 16.59
CA PHE A 432 13.64 -19.53 16.95
C PHE A 432 12.89 -18.48 17.78
N THR A 433 13.48 -18.05 18.90
CA THR A 433 13.03 -16.91 19.71
C THR A 433 14.22 -16.00 19.96
N GLY A 434 14.15 -14.73 19.55
CA GLY A 434 15.28 -13.79 19.66
C GLY A 434 15.61 -13.37 21.10
N ALA A 435 14.64 -13.41 22.01
CA ALA A 435 14.80 -13.03 23.41
C ALA A 435 14.39 -14.15 24.37
N GLN A 436 13.57 -13.86 25.39
CA GLN A 436 13.08 -14.84 26.36
C GLN A 436 11.96 -15.68 25.76
N GLY A 437 11.95 -16.98 26.02
CA GLY A 437 10.99 -17.90 25.41
C GLY A 437 10.80 -19.25 26.10
N ILE A 438 9.68 -19.89 25.78
CA ILE A 438 9.25 -21.20 26.29
C ILE A 438 9.69 -22.35 25.36
N ASN A 439 9.76 -23.56 25.91
CA ASN A 439 9.65 -24.79 25.13
C ASN A 439 8.20 -24.95 24.63
N LEU A 440 8.00 -24.78 23.33
CA LEU A 440 6.70 -24.69 22.66
C LEU A 440 5.87 -25.99 22.66
N THR A 441 6.40 -27.08 23.20
CA THR A 441 5.74 -28.40 23.16
C THR A 441 4.69 -28.64 24.25
N THR A 442 4.75 -27.97 25.40
CA THR A 442 3.84 -28.25 26.54
C THR A 442 2.87 -27.12 26.90
N GLN A 443 3.04 -25.91 26.36
CA GLN A 443 2.15 -24.75 26.58
C GLN A 443 1.91 -24.35 28.06
N THR A 444 2.71 -24.84 29.02
CA THR A 444 2.35 -24.82 30.46
C THR A 444 3.16 -23.88 31.35
N TYR A 445 4.03 -23.01 30.82
CA TYR A 445 4.96 -22.24 31.66
C TYR A 445 4.83 -20.72 31.51
N LEU A 446 4.80 -20.04 32.66
CA LEU A 446 4.77 -18.58 32.81
C LEU A 446 6.15 -17.99 32.50
N VAL A 447 6.36 -17.43 31.30
CA VAL A 447 7.61 -16.71 30.94
C VAL A 447 7.52 -15.25 31.44
N SER A 448 8.60 -14.71 32.00
CA SER A 448 8.66 -13.34 32.55
C SER A 448 10.06 -12.73 32.46
N GLY A 449 10.15 -11.40 32.42
CA GLY A 449 11.42 -10.67 32.39
C GLY A 449 11.42 -9.45 31.46
N VAL A 450 12.32 -8.51 31.72
CA VAL A 450 12.47 -7.29 30.92
C VAL A 450 13.78 -7.32 30.12
N VAL A 451 13.68 -7.14 28.81
CA VAL A 451 14.81 -6.79 27.93
C VAL A 451 14.89 -5.28 27.85
N SER A 452 15.94 -4.70 28.41
CA SER A 452 16.12 -3.24 28.46
C SER A 452 16.80 -2.65 27.22
N GLY A 453 17.38 -3.50 26.36
CA GLY A 453 18.12 -3.10 25.16
C GLY A 453 17.51 -3.62 23.86
N ASN A 454 18.27 -3.50 22.77
CA ASN A 454 17.87 -3.93 21.44
C ASN A 454 18.06 -5.44 21.24
N ILE A 455 17.24 -6.02 20.36
CA ILE A 455 17.37 -7.41 19.90
C ILE A 455 17.69 -7.40 18.41
N VAL A 456 18.79 -8.05 18.02
CA VAL A 456 19.19 -8.17 16.60
C VAL A 456 19.43 -9.63 16.26
N ASN A 457 18.69 -10.13 15.28
CA ASN A 457 18.77 -11.49 14.78
C ASN A 457 19.24 -11.49 13.32
N ASP A 458 20.29 -12.25 13.04
CA ASP A 458 20.78 -12.54 11.69
C ASP A 458 20.72 -14.06 11.49
N ILE A 459 19.80 -14.51 10.65
CA ILE A 459 19.42 -15.91 10.49
C ILE A 459 19.68 -16.37 9.06
N LYS A 460 20.44 -17.46 8.93
CA LYS A 460 20.65 -18.19 7.69
C LYS A 460 20.26 -19.65 7.94
N ALA A 461 19.07 -20.04 7.48
CA ALA A 461 18.52 -21.37 7.71
C ALA A 461 18.93 -22.37 6.62
N GLY A 462 18.81 -23.66 6.95
CA GLY A 462 18.95 -24.77 6.01
C GLY A 462 17.66 -25.08 5.25
N SER A 463 17.64 -26.22 4.55
CA SER A 463 16.45 -26.72 3.87
C SER A 463 15.43 -27.32 4.85
N ALA A 464 14.18 -27.52 4.41
CA ALA A 464 13.13 -28.12 5.24
C ALA A 464 13.58 -29.44 5.91
N ASN A 465 13.45 -29.52 7.24
CA ASN A 465 13.91 -30.64 8.09
C ASN A 465 15.42 -30.91 8.05
N ALA A 466 16.24 -29.97 7.58
CA ALA A 466 17.69 -30.03 7.59
C ALA A 466 18.26 -28.64 7.86
N GLY A 467 18.24 -28.25 9.14
CA GLY A 467 18.68 -26.92 9.57
C GLY A 467 17.63 -25.82 9.43
N SER A 468 16.39 -26.16 9.09
CA SER A 468 15.29 -25.19 8.97
C SER A 468 14.80 -24.71 10.33
N PHE A 469 14.05 -23.61 10.32
CA PHE A 469 13.21 -23.20 11.43
C PHE A 469 11.73 -23.44 11.11
N ASN A 470 10.98 -23.90 12.11
CA ASN A 470 9.53 -24.10 11.99
C ASN A 470 8.80 -22.75 12.10
N ALA A 471 9.30 -21.86 12.96
CA ALA A 471 8.82 -20.51 13.20
C ALA A 471 9.97 -19.63 13.70
N VAL A 472 9.88 -18.32 13.41
CA VAL A 472 10.84 -17.30 13.86
C VAL A 472 10.10 -16.20 14.62
N TYR A 473 10.38 -16.09 15.92
CA TYR A 473 9.89 -15.01 16.76
C TYR A 473 11.05 -14.05 17.03
N GLY A 474 11.03 -12.87 16.40
CA GLY A 474 12.14 -11.91 16.45
C GLY A 474 12.43 -11.40 17.86
N GLY A 475 11.40 -11.26 18.70
CA GLY A 475 11.53 -10.90 20.11
C GLY A 475 11.14 -12.03 21.04
N MET A 476 9.97 -11.89 21.66
CA MET A 476 9.52 -12.72 22.77
C MET A 476 8.82 -14.02 22.32
N GLY A 477 9.00 -15.09 23.08
CA GLY A 477 8.27 -16.32 22.92
C GLY A 477 6.83 -16.24 23.46
N TRP A 478 6.22 -17.41 23.65
CA TRP A 478 4.84 -17.51 24.15
C TRP A 478 4.77 -17.50 25.69
N SER A 479 3.83 -16.73 26.24
CA SER A 479 3.32 -16.78 27.62
C SER A 479 1.80 -16.88 27.66
N ASN A 480 1.24 -17.55 28.67
CA ASN A 480 -0.20 -17.66 28.93
C ASN A 480 -0.76 -16.54 29.83
N THR A 481 0.06 -15.53 30.14
CA THR A 481 -0.36 -14.36 30.93
C THR A 481 -0.73 -13.22 30.01
N SER A 482 -1.93 -12.67 30.20
CA SER A 482 -2.35 -11.42 29.56
C SER A 482 -1.31 -10.35 29.87
N ALA A 483 -0.92 -9.59 28.85
CA ALA A 483 0.05 -8.49 29.00
C ALA A 483 -0.55 -7.32 29.81
N VAL A 484 -1.84 -7.36 30.12
CA VAL A 484 -2.53 -6.48 31.06
C VAL A 484 -3.51 -7.31 31.89
N ASN A 485 -3.78 -6.91 33.14
CA ASN A 485 -4.74 -7.58 34.01
C ASN A 485 -6.16 -7.54 33.37
N GLY A 486 -6.64 -8.70 32.91
CA GLY A 486 -7.90 -8.83 32.14
C GLY A 486 -9.14 -8.27 32.81
N SER A 487 -9.14 -8.08 34.14
CA SER A 487 -10.23 -7.42 34.87
C SER A 487 -10.45 -5.93 34.49
N ALA A 488 -9.41 -5.23 34.04
CA ALA A 488 -9.51 -3.85 33.58
C ALA A 488 -10.14 -3.76 32.17
N ILE A 489 -10.00 -4.81 31.37
CA ILE A 489 -10.43 -4.84 29.96
C ILE A 489 -11.80 -5.50 29.81
N ASP A 490 -12.12 -6.52 30.61
CA ASP A 490 -13.46 -7.11 30.68
C ASP A 490 -14.52 -6.08 31.11
N SER A 491 -14.21 -5.15 32.03
CA SER A 491 -15.14 -4.07 32.40
C SER A 491 -15.34 -3.04 31.29
N ILE A 492 -14.37 -2.90 30.39
CA ILE A 492 -14.39 -2.04 29.21
C ILE A 492 -15.23 -2.66 28.09
N PHE A 493 -15.17 -3.98 27.89
CA PHE A 493 -15.94 -4.70 26.87
C PHE A 493 -17.33 -5.16 27.33
N ALA A 494 -17.52 -5.49 28.62
CA ALA A 494 -18.78 -6.03 29.16
C ALA A 494 -19.86 -4.97 29.39
N SER A 495 -19.50 -3.68 29.48
CA SER A 495 -20.47 -2.60 29.77
C SER A 495 -21.29 -2.13 28.57
N THR A 496 -20.99 -2.58 27.34
CA THR A 496 -21.56 -1.96 26.13
C THR A 496 -22.44 -2.86 25.28
N GLY A 497 -22.41 -4.19 25.40
CA GLY A 497 -23.38 -5.11 24.79
C GLY A 497 -23.64 -4.95 23.28
N ASN A 498 -22.86 -4.11 22.58
CA ASN A 498 -23.11 -3.65 21.23
C ASN A 498 -21.74 -3.44 20.58
N LEU A 499 -21.43 -4.30 19.61
CA LEU A 499 -20.16 -4.43 18.88
C LEU A 499 -19.89 -3.28 17.88
N ILE A 500 -20.34 -2.06 18.19
CA ILE A 500 -20.10 -0.88 17.38
C ILE A 500 -19.49 0.14 18.33
N ALA A 501 -18.16 0.20 18.39
CA ALA A 501 -17.48 1.24 19.14
C ALA A 501 -17.94 2.59 18.56
N SER A 502 -18.69 3.38 19.33
CA SER A 502 -18.96 4.75 18.94
C SER A 502 -17.63 5.52 18.88
N GLN A 503 -17.57 6.58 18.06
CA GLN A 503 -16.41 7.46 17.91
C GLN A 503 -15.78 7.88 19.25
N ASP A 504 -16.58 8.05 20.30
CA ASP A 504 -16.15 8.45 21.64
C ASP A 504 -15.47 7.34 22.45
N GLN A 505 -15.80 6.06 22.19
CA GLN A 505 -15.22 4.93 22.91
C GLN A 505 -13.80 4.63 22.42
N ALA A 506 -13.60 4.62 21.10
CA ALA A 506 -12.27 4.49 20.51
C ALA A 506 -11.33 5.64 20.89
N ASN A 507 -11.87 6.86 21.02
CA ASN A 507 -11.11 8.03 21.49
C ASN A 507 -10.77 7.94 22.99
N GLN A 508 -11.64 7.37 23.82
CA GLN A 508 -11.33 7.09 25.23
C GLN A 508 -10.23 6.01 25.38
N TYR A 509 -10.17 5.01 24.49
CA TYR A 509 -9.14 3.96 24.51
C TYR A 509 -7.75 4.47 24.10
N ALA A 510 -7.67 5.33 23.09
CA ALA A 510 -6.43 6.03 22.71
C ALA A 510 -6.00 7.06 23.78
N ALA A 511 -6.96 7.77 24.39
CA ALA A 511 -6.69 8.85 25.36
C ALA A 511 -6.29 8.37 26.77
N LYS A 512 -6.60 7.14 27.18
CA LYS A 512 -6.24 6.61 28.52
C LYS A 512 -4.79 6.13 28.62
N GLY A 513 -4.00 6.26 27.55
CA GLY A 513 -2.56 6.15 27.57
C GLY A 513 -2.03 4.72 27.76
N MET A 514 -1.74 4.03 26.65
CA MET A 514 -0.96 2.78 26.60
C MET A 514 0.42 2.87 27.28
N ASN A 515 0.91 4.10 27.49
CA ASN A 515 2.18 4.47 28.07
C ASN A 515 2.27 4.29 29.60
N ASP A 516 1.20 4.49 30.37
CA ASP A 516 1.28 4.44 31.85
C ASP A 516 0.87 3.09 32.44
N GLN A 517 -0.03 2.35 31.78
CA GLN A 517 -0.46 1.02 32.25
C GLN A 517 0.40 -0.13 31.72
N GLY A 518 0.97 -0.05 30.51
CA GLY A 518 1.84 -1.10 29.95
C GLY A 518 3.17 -1.22 30.72
N ILE A 519 3.78 -0.09 31.08
CA ILE A 519 4.98 -0.04 31.92
C ILE A 519 4.67 -0.51 33.36
N ALA A 520 3.52 -0.12 33.92
CA ALA A 520 3.10 -0.57 35.24
C ALA A 520 2.74 -2.07 35.29
N SER A 521 2.30 -2.66 34.18
CA SER A 521 2.01 -4.09 34.06
C SER A 521 3.30 -4.91 33.81
N ALA A 522 4.24 -4.38 33.00
CA ALA A 522 5.61 -4.93 32.88
C ALA A 522 6.34 -4.99 34.23
N SER A 523 6.07 -4.04 35.14
CA SER A 523 6.61 -4.05 36.52
C SER A 523 6.01 -5.11 37.45
N GLN A 524 4.98 -5.87 37.02
CA GLN A 524 4.30 -6.92 37.79
C GLN A 524 4.72 -8.35 37.40
N GLY A 525 5.82 -8.54 36.67
CA GLY A 525 6.34 -9.87 36.33
C GLY A 525 5.88 -10.43 34.98
N GLN A 526 5.54 -9.55 34.04
CA GLN A 526 5.24 -9.91 32.64
C GLN A 526 6.50 -9.81 31.76
N LEU A 527 6.43 -10.33 30.54
CA LEU A 527 7.46 -10.18 29.51
C LEU A 527 7.41 -8.80 28.86
N ALA A 528 8.56 -8.12 28.78
CA ALA A 528 8.65 -6.83 28.09
C ALA A 528 9.99 -6.63 27.36
N VAL A 529 9.95 -5.92 26.23
CA VAL A 529 11.11 -5.40 25.50
C VAL A 529 11.02 -3.88 25.42
N LEU A 530 12.04 -3.19 25.92
CA LEU A 530 12.15 -1.73 25.96
C LEU A 530 13.23 -1.22 24.98
N GLY A 531 13.26 -1.80 23.79
CA GLY A 531 14.21 -1.52 22.72
C GLY A 531 13.71 -2.01 21.37
N ASN A 532 14.48 -1.73 20.33
CA ASN A 532 14.12 -2.11 18.96
C ASN A 532 14.42 -3.60 18.70
N ILE A 533 13.61 -4.21 17.83
CA ILE A 533 13.76 -5.60 17.41
C ILE A 533 14.01 -5.63 15.90
N SER A 534 15.10 -6.25 15.48
CA SER A 534 15.47 -6.35 14.07
C SER A 534 15.82 -7.79 13.72
N THR A 535 15.11 -8.37 12.75
CA THR A 535 15.30 -9.75 12.31
C THR A 535 15.58 -9.78 10.82
N ILE A 536 16.70 -10.36 10.41
CA ILE A 536 17.06 -10.60 9.01
C ILE A 536 17.08 -12.11 8.76
N GLU A 537 16.26 -12.57 7.83
CA GLU A 537 16.17 -13.94 7.36
C GLU A 537 16.82 -14.04 5.97
N ARG A 538 18.08 -14.47 5.91
CA ARG A 538 18.92 -14.38 4.70
C ARG A 538 18.68 -15.50 3.68
N SER A 539 18.46 -16.73 4.14
CA SER A 539 18.28 -17.89 3.26
C SER A 539 17.58 -19.04 3.96
N GLY A 540 17.14 -20.02 3.16
CA GLY A 540 16.62 -21.31 3.62
C GLY A 540 15.15 -21.26 4.02
N VAL A 541 14.72 -22.28 4.77
CA VAL A 541 13.35 -22.37 5.28
C VAL A 541 13.34 -21.86 6.72
N VAL A 542 12.77 -20.67 6.92
CA VAL A 542 12.74 -19.95 8.20
C VAL A 542 11.40 -20.11 8.93
N SER A 543 10.33 -20.38 8.19
CA SER A 543 9.10 -20.93 8.73
C SER A 543 8.53 -21.97 7.75
N MET A 544 8.14 -23.14 8.26
CA MET A 544 7.76 -24.29 7.45
C MET A 544 6.26 -24.30 7.13
N PRO A 545 5.83 -24.10 5.87
CA PRO A 545 4.40 -24.17 5.52
C PRO A 545 3.83 -25.57 5.83
N GLY A 546 2.78 -25.66 6.64
CA GLY A 546 2.04 -26.90 6.87
C GLY A 546 2.60 -27.86 7.94
N ALA A 547 3.55 -27.45 8.77
CA ALA A 547 3.96 -28.21 9.96
C ALA A 547 3.16 -27.77 11.22
N GLY A 548 2.38 -28.67 11.85
CA GLY A 548 1.71 -28.41 13.15
C GLY A 548 2.73 -28.27 14.29
N VAL A 549 2.53 -27.54 15.40
CA VAL A 549 1.40 -27.47 16.36
C VAL A 549 1.05 -26.01 16.77
N ILE A 550 1.79 -25.02 16.26
CA ILE A 550 1.60 -23.56 16.46
C ILE A 550 1.91 -22.90 15.11
N THR A 551 1.20 -21.83 14.74
CA THR A 551 1.15 -21.30 13.37
C THR A 551 2.56 -21.07 12.80
N PRO A 552 2.92 -21.70 11.65
CA PRO A 552 4.28 -21.64 11.09
C PRO A 552 4.53 -20.25 10.47
N ASP A 553 4.88 -19.30 11.33
CA ASP A 553 4.95 -17.88 10.98
C ASP A 553 6.30 -17.27 11.38
N THR A 554 6.65 -16.20 10.70
CA THR A 554 7.67 -15.24 11.13
C THR A 554 6.96 -14.05 11.78
N VAL A 555 7.28 -13.76 13.04
CA VAL A 555 6.64 -12.70 13.83
C VAL A 555 7.73 -11.78 14.39
N GLY A 556 7.72 -10.50 14.00
CA GLY A 556 8.79 -9.55 14.32
C GLY A 556 8.98 -9.31 15.82
N ALA A 557 7.89 -9.01 16.53
CA ALA A 557 7.94 -8.68 17.96
C ALA A 557 7.90 -9.91 18.88
N GLY A 558 7.25 -10.99 18.45
CA GLY A 558 6.97 -12.18 19.25
C GLY A 558 5.48 -12.43 19.50
N LEU A 559 5.17 -13.46 20.28
CA LEU A 559 3.79 -13.95 20.44
C LEU A 559 3.01 -13.30 21.60
N SER A 560 3.69 -12.72 22.59
CA SER A 560 3.04 -12.19 23.80
C SER A 560 3.94 -11.17 24.50
N GLY A 561 3.35 -10.35 25.39
CA GLY A 561 4.08 -9.37 26.20
C GLY A 561 3.94 -7.92 25.72
N TYR A 562 4.84 -7.06 26.19
CA TYR A 562 4.86 -5.63 25.86
C TYR A 562 6.13 -5.24 25.10
N VAL A 563 6.00 -4.55 23.97
CA VAL A 563 7.13 -3.97 23.23
C VAL A 563 7.02 -2.46 23.20
N LYS A 564 8.08 -1.78 23.65
CA LYS A 564 8.28 -0.34 23.47
C LYS A 564 9.54 -0.12 22.64
N GLY A 565 9.36 -0.04 21.34
CA GLY A 565 10.43 0.07 20.35
C GLY A 565 9.95 -0.33 18.96
N ASP A 566 10.75 -0.02 17.95
CA ASP A 566 10.42 -0.34 16.57
C ASP A 566 10.77 -1.80 16.25
N THR A 567 9.95 -2.45 15.42
CA THR A 567 10.19 -3.82 14.94
C THR A 567 10.40 -3.84 13.43
N THR A 568 11.36 -4.64 12.97
CA THR A 568 11.62 -4.81 11.54
C THR A 568 11.96 -6.25 11.22
N VAL A 569 11.24 -6.81 10.25
CA VAL A 569 11.51 -8.13 9.67
C VAL A 569 11.95 -7.94 8.23
N GLN A 570 13.15 -8.39 7.90
CA GLN A 570 13.65 -8.44 6.53
C GLN A 570 13.76 -9.90 6.09
N VAL A 571 12.96 -10.29 5.09
CA VAL A 571 13.00 -11.60 4.46
C VAL A 571 13.76 -11.47 3.14
N GLY A 572 14.85 -12.22 3.02
CA GLY A 572 15.83 -12.12 1.95
C GLY A 572 16.75 -10.91 2.11
N ASP A 573 18.02 -11.07 1.75
CA ASP A 573 19.04 -10.00 1.86
C ASP A 573 19.32 -9.28 0.53
N GLY A 574 18.49 -9.53 -0.50
CA GLY A 574 18.64 -8.93 -1.83
C GLY A 574 19.66 -9.64 -2.73
N SER A 575 20.41 -10.61 -2.22
CA SER A 575 21.34 -11.42 -3.03
C SER A 575 20.64 -12.35 -4.03
N GLY A 576 19.33 -12.55 -3.89
CA GLY A 576 18.55 -13.53 -4.65
C GLY A 576 18.63 -14.95 -4.10
N THR A 577 19.28 -15.14 -2.95
CA THR A 577 19.33 -16.46 -2.29
C THR A 577 17.91 -16.87 -1.86
N PRO A 578 17.49 -18.13 -2.13
CA PRO A 578 16.14 -18.57 -1.79
C PRO A 578 15.83 -18.49 -0.29
N VAL A 579 14.68 -17.89 0.04
CA VAL A 579 14.07 -17.94 1.39
C VAL A 579 12.63 -18.41 1.26
N THR A 580 12.20 -19.30 2.14
CA THR A 580 10.80 -19.70 2.27
C THR A 580 10.31 -19.43 3.69
N ALA A 581 9.21 -18.68 3.79
CA ALA A 581 8.51 -18.41 5.03
C ALA A 581 6.99 -18.65 4.86
N GLY A 582 6.30 -18.93 5.95
CA GLY A 582 4.83 -18.94 6.01
C GLY A 582 4.29 -17.51 6.03
N ASN A 583 3.45 -17.17 7.01
CA ASN A 583 3.00 -15.78 7.17
C ASN A 583 4.08 -14.95 7.84
N VAL A 584 4.22 -13.70 7.42
CA VAL A 584 5.19 -12.75 7.99
C VAL A 584 4.45 -11.55 8.57
N TYR A 585 4.69 -11.28 9.86
CA TYR A 585 4.10 -10.15 10.59
C TYR A 585 5.21 -9.22 11.08
N GLY A 586 5.09 -7.92 10.80
CA GLY A 586 6.03 -6.92 11.29
C GLY A 586 5.95 -6.75 12.81
N GLY A 587 4.75 -6.89 13.38
CA GLY A 587 4.44 -6.78 14.79
C GLY A 587 4.44 -8.13 15.55
N GLY A 588 3.51 -8.29 16.49
CA GLY A 588 3.38 -9.46 17.37
C GLY A 588 1.94 -9.96 17.56
N GLY A 589 1.76 -10.96 18.43
CA GLY A 589 0.44 -11.49 18.83
C GLY A 589 0.22 -12.97 18.52
N GLN A 590 -1.03 -13.43 18.63
CA GLN A 590 -1.44 -14.84 18.48
C GLN A 590 -2.74 -15.01 17.66
N ASP A 591 -2.85 -16.15 16.96
CA ASP A 591 -4.00 -16.46 16.09
C ASP A 591 -5.18 -17.14 16.81
N THR A 592 -4.97 -17.81 17.96
CA THR A 592 -5.86 -18.89 18.40
C THR A 592 -7.13 -18.49 19.18
N GLN A 593 -7.38 -17.23 19.54
CA GLN A 593 -8.65 -16.83 20.17
C GLN A 593 -9.04 -15.38 19.85
N ILE A 594 -10.25 -15.21 19.32
CA ILE A 594 -10.82 -13.99 18.72
C ILE A 594 -11.13 -12.87 19.75
N ASN A 595 -10.49 -12.87 20.93
CA ASN A 595 -10.93 -12.08 22.09
C ASN A 595 -9.85 -11.52 23.07
N GLN A 596 -8.52 -11.62 22.92
CA GLN A 596 -7.65 -11.38 24.09
C GLN A 596 -6.31 -10.61 23.91
N ASP A 597 -6.24 -9.42 24.50
CA ASP A 597 -5.33 -8.84 25.54
C ASP A 597 -3.92 -9.42 25.83
N TYR A 598 -3.29 -10.20 24.94
CA TYR A 598 -1.99 -10.83 25.26
C TYR A 598 -0.76 -10.08 24.73
N PHE A 599 -0.94 -9.09 23.85
CA PHE A 599 0.17 -8.37 23.21
C PHE A 599 -0.09 -6.87 23.05
N TRP A 600 0.90 -6.06 23.41
CA TRP A 600 0.92 -4.61 23.17
C TRP A 600 2.25 -4.20 22.53
N HIS A 601 2.14 -3.36 21.50
CA HIS A 601 3.28 -2.76 20.81
C HIS A 601 3.13 -1.25 20.73
N THR A 602 4.08 -0.53 21.29
CA THR A 602 4.26 0.91 21.12
C THR A 602 5.55 1.16 20.34
N GLY A 603 5.43 1.51 19.07
CA GLY A 603 6.54 1.67 18.13
C GLY A 603 6.10 1.33 16.71
N LYS A 604 6.96 1.60 15.74
CA LYS A 604 6.70 1.27 14.34
C LYS A 604 6.94 -0.20 14.06
N SER A 605 6.25 -0.77 13.07
CA SER A 605 6.50 -2.11 12.58
C SER A 605 6.75 -2.10 11.07
N ALA A 606 7.71 -2.89 10.59
CA ALA A 606 8.00 -2.96 9.17
C ALA A 606 8.34 -4.38 8.71
N VAL A 607 7.86 -4.75 7.53
CA VAL A 607 8.29 -5.96 6.81
C VAL A 607 8.93 -5.57 5.48
N ILE A 608 10.08 -6.14 5.17
CA ILE A 608 10.80 -5.96 3.91
C ILE A 608 10.93 -7.32 3.26
N VAL A 609 10.43 -7.46 2.03
CA VAL A 609 10.50 -8.70 1.25
C VAL A 609 11.34 -8.45 0.00
N ASN A 610 12.49 -9.11 -0.09
CA ASN A 610 13.43 -8.94 -1.19
C ASN A 610 13.35 -10.06 -2.24
N ASN A 611 14.16 -9.95 -3.31
CA ASN A 611 14.24 -10.96 -4.36
C ASN A 611 14.69 -12.34 -3.83
N GLY A 612 14.17 -13.41 -4.44
CA GLY A 612 14.48 -14.80 -4.06
C GLY A 612 13.57 -15.36 -2.96
N THR A 613 12.62 -14.59 -2.45
CA THR A 613 11.75 -15.02 -1.34
C THR A 613 10.41 -15.55 -1.82
N THR A 614 9.90 -16.54 -1.10
CA THR A 614 8.50 -17.00 -1.19
C THR A 614 7.91 -16.96 0.21
N VAL A 615 6.87 -16.16 0.36
CA VAL A 615 6.13 -15.97 1.61
C VAL A 615 4.65 -16.26 1.34
N ASP A 616 3.92 -16.83 2.30
CA ASP A 616 2.50 -17.09 2.10
C ASP A 616 1.72 -15.79 2.11
N ASN A 617 1.82 -15.04 3.21
CA ASN A 617 1.13 -13.76 3.44
C ASN A 617 2.06 -12.79 4.18
N VAL A 618 1.87 -11.49 3.95
CA VAL A 618 2.66 -10.43 4.57
C VAL A 618 1.74 -9.41 5.22
N PHE A 619 2.02 -9.08 6.48
CA PHE A 619 1.30 -8.09 7.27
C PHE A 619 2.30 -7.14 7.91
N GLY A 620 2.17 -5.84 7.64
CA GLY A 620 3.06 -4.83 8.20
C GLY A 620 2.88 -4.65 9.70
N GLY A 621 1.67 -4.90 10.22
CA GLY A 621 1.29 -4.74 11.63
C GLY A 621 1.36 -6.03 12.46
N ASN A 622 0.56 -6.05 13.52
CA ASN A 622 0.45 -7.17 14.45
C ASN A 622 -0.32 -8.38 13.84
N LEU A 623 -0.06 -9.57 14.37
CA LEU A 623 -0.93 -10.73 14.17
C LEU A 623 -2.23 -10.52 14.97
N SER A 624 -2.12 -10.07 16.22
CA SER A 624 -3.25 -9.65 17.06
C SER A 624 -2.80 -8.76 18.22
N GLY A 625 -3.75 -8.19 18.96
CA GLY A 625 -3.48 -7.32 20.11
C GLY A 625 -3.58 -5.83 19.76
N PHE A 626 -2.79 -5.01 20.44
CA PHE A 626 -2.83 -3.54 20.33
C PHE A 626 -1.53 -2.99 19.75
N GLN A 627 -1.63 -2.15 18.72
CA GLN A 627 -0.50 -1.43 18.13
C GLN A 627 -0.71 0.09 18.23
N GLN A 628 0.31 0.79 18.72
CA GLN A 628 0.44 2.23 18.61
C GLN A 628 1.72 2.56 17.86
N GLY A 629 1.58 3.05 16.64
CA GLY A 629 2.69 3.36 15.73
C GLY A 629 2.41 2.89 14.32
N ASP A 630 3.15 3.48 13.38
CA ASP A 630 3.00 3.21 11.95
C ASP A 630 3.39 1.77 11.61
N SER A 631 2.77 1.20 10.59
CA SER A 631 3.15 -0.07 10.00
C SER A 631 3.47 0.06 8.52
N ALA A 632 4.44 -0.70 8.04
CA ALA A 632 4.84 -0.66 6.64
C ALA A 632 5.18 -2.04 6.07
N VAL A 633 4.89 -2.25 4.80
CA VAL A 633 5.43 -3.37 4.01
C VAL A 633 6.16 -2.83 2.78
N TYR A 634 7.37 -3.32 2.54
CA TYR A 634 8.17 -3.02 1.36
C TYR A 634 8.38 -4.29 0.55
N MET A 635 7.64 -4.42 -0.55
CA MET A 635 7.79 -5.50 -1.52
C MET A 635 8.81 -5.09 -2.58
N ASN A 636 10.08 -5.37 -2.33
CA ASN A 636 11.18 -5.13 -3.28
C ASN A 636 11.32 -6.27 -4.30
N GLY A 637 10.75 -7.43 -4.01
CA GLY A 637 10.89 -8.66 -4.78
C GLY A 637 10.04 -9.81 -4.25
N GLY A 638 10.37 -11.02 -4.68
CA GLY A 638 9.78 -12.25 -4.15
C GLY A 638 8.33 -12.50 -4.57
N THR A 639 7.67 -13.45 -3.90
CA THR A 639 6.28 -13.84 -4.16
C THR A 639 5.48 -13.90 -2.87
N ALA A 640 4.29 -13.29 -2.86
CA ALA A 640 3.32 -13.35 -1.76
C ALA A 640 1.89 -13.58 -2.29
N ASN A 641 1.00 -14.19 -1.50
CA ASN A 641 -0.42 -14.28 -1.87
C ASN A 641 -1.16 -12.99 -1.50
N TYR A 642 -1.14 -12.65 -0.21
CA TYR A 642 -1.80 -11.48 0.32
C TYR A 642 -0.76 -10.58 1.01
N VAL A 643 -0.85 -9.27 0.75
CA VAL A 643 0.00 -8.26 1.37
C VAL A 643 -0.89 -7.17 1.95
N TYR A 644 -0.75 -6.92 3.25
CA TYR A 644 -1.47 -5.90 3.99
C TYR A 644 -0.49 -4.98 4.70
N GLY A 645 -0.66 -3.67 4.60
CA GLY A 645 0.20 -2.70 5.30
C GLY A 645 -0.05 -2.69 6.80
N GLY A 646 -1.26 -3.03 7.26
CA GLY A 646 -1.61 -3.23 8.67
C GLY A 646 -1.49 -4.69 9.13
N GLY A 647 -2.10 -5.02 10.28
CA GLY A 647 -2.12 -6.38 10.84
C GLY A 647 -3.24 -7.28 10.32
N ASN A 648 -3.31 -8.51 10.86
CA ASN A 648 -4.32 -9.51 10.48
C ASN A 648 -5.52 -9.49 11.44
N HIS A 649 -5.33 -9.74 12.74
CA HIS A 649 -6.42 -9.80 13.73
C HIS A 649 -6.25 -8.75 14.83
N ASP A 650 -5.81 -7.54 14.47
CA ASP A 650 -5.61 -6.48 15.44
C ASP A 650 -6.91 -6.09 16.11
N VAL A 651 -6.82 -5.93 17.43
CA VAL A 651 -7.91 -5.37 18.23
C VAL A 651 -7.92 -3.87 18.00
N VAL A 652 -6.78 -3.18 18.13
CA VAL A 652 -6.65 -1.74 17.82
C VAL A 652 -5.31 -1.49 17.14
N HIS A 653 -5.33 -0.68 16.08
CA HIS A 653 -4.13 -0.12 15.47
C HIS A 653 -4.30 1.40 15.41
N ASP A 654 -3.42 2.14 16.09
CA ASP A 654 -3.37 3.60 16.03
C ASP A 654 -2.04 4.05 15.39
N GLY A 655 -2.05 4.34 14.10
CA GLY A 655 -0.87 4.70 13.32
C GLY A 655 -1.08 4.56 11.81
N ASN A 656 -0.22 5.19 11.01
CA ASN A 656 -0.37 5.12 9.56
C ASN A 656 0.01 3.73 9.03
N ASN A 657 -0.63 3.30 7.93
CA ASN A 657 -0.36 2.00 7.30
C ASN A 657 0.16 2.23 5.88
N GLU A 658 1.26 1.59 5.51
CA GLU A 658 1.83 1.74 4.18
C GLU A 658 2.16 0.38 3.54
N VAL A 659 1.87 0.24 2.25
CA VAL A 659 2.51 -0.78 1.42
C VAL A 659 3.15 -0.14 0.21
N THR A 660 4.45 -0.32 0.06
CA THR A 660 5.20 0.06 -1.13
C THR A 660 5.62 -1.18 -1.92
N MET A 661 5.16 -1.28 -3.17
CA MET A 661 5.50 -2.36 -4.10
C MET A 661 6.44 -1.83 -5.20
N ASN A 662 7.72 -2.18 -5.06
CA ASN A 662 8.78 -1.85 -6.02
C ASN A 662 9.00 -2.99 -7.03
N GLY A 663 8.69 -4.23 -6.65
CA GLY A 663 8.94 -5.43 -7.45
C GLY A 663 8.19 -6.65 -6.93
N GLY A 664 8.57 -7.84 -7.45
CA GLY A 664 7.99 -9.12 -7.02
C GLY A 664 6.64 -9.44 -7.66
N THR A 665 5.98 -10.47 -7.14
CA THR A 665 4.64 -10.91 -7.58
C THR A 665 3.69 -11.05 -6.39
N ILE A 666 2.51 -10.45 -6.50
CA ILE A 666 1.43 -10.60 -5.53
C ILE A 666 0.28 -11.35 -6.21
N ALA A 667 -0.06 -12.54 -5.70
CA ALA A 667 -0.97 -13.44 -6.39
C ALA A 667 -2.46 -13.11 -6.18
N LYS A 668 -2.84 -12.49 -5.06
CA LYS A 668 -4.26 -12.32 -4.69
C LYS A 668 -4.67 -10.92 -4.26
N GLN A 669 -4.03 -10.33 -3.24
CA GLN A 669 -4.45 -9.01 -2.75
C GLN A 669 -3.28 -8.16 -2.28
N LEU A 670 -3.33 -6.88 -2.62
CA LEU A 670 -2.47 -5.82 -2.11
C LEU A 670 -3.36 -4.79 -1.40
N VAL A 671 -3.17 -4.57 -0.11
CA VAL A 671 -4.08 -3.73 0.68
C VAL A 671 -3.32 -2.77 1.57
N ALA A 672 -3.70 -1.49 1.58
CA ALA A 672 -3.03 -0.50 2.41
C ALA A 672 -3.20 -0.81 3.91
N ALA A 673 -4.45 -1.01 4.35
CA ALA A 673 -4.78 -1.32 5.74
C ALA A 673 -5.14 -2.80 5.96
N GLY A 674 -4.81 -3.30 7.16
CA GLY A 674 -4.96 -4.69 7.57
C GLY A 674 -6.38 -5.28 7.57
N LYS A 675 -6.48 -6.59 7.78
CA LYS A 675 -7.73 -7.37 7.84
C LYS A 675 -8.35 -7.38 9.26
N THR A 676 -8.34 -6.24 9.96
CA THR A 676 -8.68 -6.21 11.40
C THR A 676 -10.08 -6.76 11.66
N THR A 677 -10.25 -7.48 12.77
CA THR A 677 -11.47 -8.26 13.05
C THR A 677 -12.45 -7.59 14.01
N LYS A 678 -12.03 -6.59 14.83
CA LYS A 678 -12.92 -6.01 15.86
C LYS A 678 -12.75 -4.54 16.29
N ALA A 679 -11.77 -3.74 15.88
CA ALA A 679 -11.82 -2.31 16.24
C ALA A 679 -11.05 -1.38 15.31
N SER A 680 -11.27 -0.08 15.56
CA SER A 680 -10.91 1.03 14.71
C SER A 680 -9.41 1.12 14.43
N ILE A 681 -9.06 1.19 13.14
CA ILE A 681 -7.73 1.62 12.74
C ILE A 681 -7.72 3.15 12.71
N GLY A 682 -6.89 3.77 13.54
CA GLY A 682 -6.54 5.20 13.49
C GLY A 682 -5.34 5.43 12.59
N GLY A 683 -5.20 6.64 12.04
CA GLY A 683 -4.18 6.97 11.03
C GLY A 683 -4.66 6.75 9.60
N ASP A 684 -3.88 7.24 8.63
CA ASP A 684 -4.14 7.11 7.20
C ASP A 684 -3.49 5.85 6.63
N ALA A 685 -4.00 5.34 5.50
CA ALA A 685 -3.45 4.16 4.83
C ALA A 685 -3.12 4.42 3.36
N GLN A 686 -1.95 3.94 2.91
CA GLN A 686 -1.50 4.10 1.53
C GLN A 686 -0.99 2.79 0.90
N VAL A 687 -1.37 2.55 -0.36
CA VAL A 687 -0.62 1.68 -1.28
C VAL A 687 0.13 2.57 -2.25
N LEU A 688 1.42 2.27 -2.45
CA LEU A 688 2.26 2.84 -3.49
C LEU A 688 2.82 1.72 -4.37
N MET A 689 2.27 1.53 -5.56
CA MET A 689 2.75 0.55 -6.53
C MET A 689 3.60 1.24 -7.62
N LEU A 690 4.90 1.04 -7.53
CA LEU A 690 5.92 1.59 -8.43
C LEU A 690 6.43 0.54 -9.45
N GLY A 691 6.19 -0.75 -9.20
CA GLY A 691 6.65 -1.84 -10.05
C GLY A 691 6.07 -3.21 -9.68
N GLY A 692 6.63 -4.27 -10.25
CA GLY A 692 6.24 -5.66 -10.00
C GLY A 692 4.99 -6.13 -10.74
N ASN A 693 4.50 -7.32 -10.39
CA ASN A 693 3.37 -8.00 -11.04
C ASN A 693 2.26 -8.31 -10.03
N LEU A 694 1.14 -7.59 -10.10
CA LEU A 694 -0.06 -7.86 -9.33
C LEU A 694 -1.02 -8.71 -10.16
N VAL A 695 -1.21 -9.97 -9.77
CA VAL A 695 -2.18 -10.86 -10.42
C VAL A 695 -3.59 -10.63 -9.88
N GLY A 696 -3.71 -10.19 -8.64
CA GLY A 696 -4.96 -10.01 -7.92
C GLY A 696 -5.43 -8.56 -7.77
N SER A 697 -6.23 -8.30 -6.74
CA SER A 697 -6.87 -6.99 -6.51
C SER A 697 -6.08 -6.08 -5.58
N VAL A 698 -6.33 -4.78 -5.66
CA VAL A 698 -5.77 -3.77 -4.75
C VAL A 698 -6.88 -2.95 -4.09
N TYR A 699 -6.73 -2.70 -2.80
CA TYR A 699 -7.72 -1.98 -1.98
C TYR A 699 -7.03 -1.00 -1.01
N GLY A 700 -7.67 0.12 -0.72
CA GLY A 700 -7.28 0.97 0.41
C GLY A 700 -7.49 0.27 1.75
N PHE A 701 -8.63 -0.40 1.92
CA PHE A 701 -8.96 -1.12 3.16
C PHE A 701 -9.73 -2.41 2.88
N LYS A 702 -9.48 -3.46 3.65
CA LYS A 702 -10.21 -4.73 3.56
C LYS A 702 -10.54 -5.31 4.95
N GLY A 703 -11.59 -4.78 5.57
CA GLY A 703 -12.15 -5.31 6.81
C GLY A 703 -13.22 -6.39 6.61
N GLY A 704 -13.54 -7.09 7.70
CA GLY A 704 -14.77 -7.90 7.82
C GLY A 704 -16.01 -7.04 8.16
N ASP A 705 -17.14 -7.71 8.33
CA ASP A 705 -18.44 -7.06 8.55
C ASP A 705 -18.46 -6.24 9.84
N GLY A 706 -18.83 -4.97 9.74
CA GLY A 706 -18.92 -4.05 10.89
C GLY A 706 -17.59 -3.41 11.30
N ASN A 707 -16.50 -3.60 10.54
CA ASN A 707 -15.21 -2.97 10.82
C ASN A 707 -15.12 -1.57 10.21
N TRP A 708 -14.44 -0.66 10.92
CA TRP A 708 -14.35 0.76 10.57
C TRP A 708 -12.89 1.23 10.53
N PHE A 709 -12.52 1.87 9.42
CA PHE A 709 -11.26 2.59 9.25
C PHE A 709 -11.50 4.09 9.47
N LYS A 710 -10.75 4.72 10.38
CA LYS A 710 -10.99 6.12 10.75
C LYS A 710 -10.38 7.12 9.77
N GLY A 711 -9.15 6.87 9.32
CA GLY A 711 -8.43 7.80 8.48
C GLY A 711 -8.83 7.73 7.02
N SER A 712 -8.02 8.36 6.19
CA SER A 712 -8.16 8.36 4.74
C SER A 712 -7.37 7.23 4.11
N THR A 713 -7.81 6.73 2.96
CA THR A 713 -7.09 5.72 2.20
C THR A 713 -6.67 6.26 0.84
N THR A 714 -5.43 5.97 0.44
CA THR A 714 -4.89 6.33 -0.87
C THR A 714 -4.32 5.09 -1.55
N VAL A 715 -4.67 4.87 -2.82
CA VAL A 715 -4.02 3.87 -3.67
C VAL A 715 -3.39 4.60 -4.84
N ASP A 716 -2.06 4.60 -4.88
CA ASP A 716 -1.23 5.19 -5.92
C ASP A 716 -0.61 4.09 -6.78
N ILE A 717 -1.00 4.01 -8.05
CA ILE A 717 -0.40 3.06 -8.99
C ILE A 717 0.24 3.85 -10.12
N SER A 718 1.55 3.71 -10.24
CA SER A 718 2.34 4.43 -11.24
C SER A 718 3.34 3.56 -12.02
N GLY A 719 3.42 2.26 -11.73
CA GLY A 719 4.30 1.34 -12.48
C GLY A 719 3.94 -0.12 -12.26
N GLY A 720 4.58 -1.01 -13.04
CA GLY A 720 4.35 -2.45 -12.95
C GLY A 720 3.17 -2.95 -13.80
N LYS A 721 2.66 -4.13 -13.46
CA LYS A 721 1.65 -4.85 -14.24
C LYS A 721 0.50 -5.36 -13.38
N VAL A 722 -0.73 -5.25 -13.89
CA VAL A 722 -1.94 -5.82 -13.30
C VAL A 722 -2.59 -6.82 -14.28
N THR A 723 -2.60 -8.13 -13.99
CA THR A 723 -2.87 -9.17 -15.02
C THR A 723 -4.17 -9.96 -14.92
N GLY A 724 -4.95 -9.85 -13.85
CA GLY A 724 -6.09 -10.78 -13.61
C GLY A 724 -7.41 -10.45 -14.33
N GLY A 725 -7.48 -9.40 -15.16
CA GLY A 725 -8.66 -9.08 -15.98
C GLY A 725 -9.94 -8.82 -15.17
N SER A 726 -11.04 -9.49 -15.54
CA SER A 726 -12.37 -9.29 -14.95
C SER A 726 -12.50 -9.73 -13.48
N ASN A 727 -11.53 -10.48 -12.96
CA ASN A 727 -11.51 -10.91 -11.56
C ASN A 727 -10.75 -9.95 -10.65
N VAL A 728 -10.20 -8.85 -11.21
CA VAL A 728 -9.40 -7.87 -10.48
C VAL A 728 -10.20 -6.61 -10.23
N GLU A 729 -10.06 -6.11 -9.00
CA GLU A 729 -10.57 -4.82 -8.58
C GLU A 729 -9.40 -3.91 -8.18
N ILE A 730 -9.44 -2.66 -8.62
CA ILE A 730 -8.52 -1.58 -8.25
C ILE A 730 -9.36 -0.53 -7.54
N ILE A 731 -9.27 -0.50 -6.21
CA ILE A 731 -10.16 0.32 -5.38
C ILE A 731 -9.35 1.20 -4.42
N GLY A 732 -9.56 2.52 -4.50
CA GLY A 732 -8.92 3.48 -3.58
C GLY A 732 -9.38 3.36 -2.13
N GLY A 733 -10.62 2.92 -1.94
CA GLY A 733 -11.33 2.82 -0.66
C GLY A 733 -11.55 1.39 -0.16
N ALA A 734 -12.77 1.12 0.30
CA ALA A 734 -13.10 -0.11 1.00
C ALA A 734 -13.41 -1.26 0.02
N GLY A 735 -12.60 -2.32 0.07
CA GLY A 735 -12.97 -3.64 -0.45
C GLY A 735 -13.87 -4.43 0.50
N GLY A 736 -13.95 -4.02 1.77
CA GLY A 736 -14.74 -4.63 2.85
C GLY A 736 -14.70 -3.73 4.09
N GLY A 737 -15.80 -3.67 4.85
CA GLY A 737 -15.97 -2.75 5.99
C GLY A 737 -16.23 -1.30 5.57
N HIS A 738 -16.13 -0.38 6.53
CA HIS A 738 -16.46 1.05 6.36
C HIS A 738 -15.25 1.98 6.51
N ILE A 739 -15.18 3.05 5.71
CA ILE A 739 -14.18 4.13 5.86
C ILE A 739 -14.86 5.45 6.26
N ASN A 740 -14.30 6.15 7.25
CA ASN A 740 -14.80 7.46 7.70
C ASN A 740 -14.04 8.65 7.10
N GLY A 741 -12.79 8.47 6.65
CA GLY A 741 -11.99 9.52 5.99
C GLY A 741 -12.21 9.57 4.48
N ASP A 742 -11.33 10.30 3.79
CA ASP A 742 -11.38 10.42 2.33
C ASP A 742 -10.84 9.14 1.66
N THR A 743 -11.29 8.84 0.45
CA THR A 743 -10.77 7.74 -0.37
C THR A 743 -10.24 8.31 -1.68
N THR A 744 -8.99 7.96 -2.02
CA THR A 744 -8.35 8.43 -3.24
C THR A 744 -7.73 7.27 -4.01
N LEU A 745 -8.09 7.16 -5.28
CA LEU A 745 -7.41 6.29 -6.25
C LEU A 745 -6.68 7.15 -7.26
N ASN A 746 -5.37 6.96 -7.40
CA ASN A 746 -4.54 7.60 -8.42
C ASN A 746 -3.96 6.53 -9.36
N LEU A 747 -4.34 6.61 -10.63
CA LEU A 747 -3.75 5.84 -11.72
C LEU A 747 -2.90 6.79 -12.58
N ALA A 748 -1.59 6.67 -12.44
CA ALA A 748 -0.63 7.49 -13.17
C ALA A 748 0.16 6.63 -14.16
N PHE A 749 -0.35 6.54 -15.38
CA PHE A 749 0.32 5.80 -16.45
C PHE A 749 1.53 6.59 -16.94
N ASN A 750 2.71 6.21 -16.45
CA ASN A 750 3.99 6.59 -17.03
C ASN A 750 4.49 5.45 -17.96
N ASN A 751 5.63 5.64 -18.62
CA ASN A 751 6.20 4.62 -19.55
C ASN A 751 6.56 3.26 -18.91
N THR A 752 6.34 3.04 -17.60
CA THR A 752 6.71 1.82 -16.86
C THR A 752 5.52 0.98 -16.40
N MET A 753 4.28 1.45 -16.60
CA MET A 753 3.06 0.71 -16.29
C MET A 753 2.52 0.02 -17.54
N ASP A 754 2.16 -1.26 -17.45
CA ASP A 754 1.52 -1.98 -18.55
C ASP A 754 0.03 -1.58 -18.67
N PRO A 755 -0.57 -1.68 -19.88
CA PRO A 755 -2.01 -1.50 -20.06
C PRO A 755 -2.83 -2.42 -19.16
N LEU A 756 -3.91 -1.89 -18.60
CA LEU A 756 -4.84 -2.67 -17.80
C LEU A 756 -5.56 -3.69 -18.69
N ALA A 757 -5.77 -4.89 -18.15
CA ALA A 757 -6.58 -5.89 -18.80
C ALA A 757 -8.04 -5.41 -18.91
N THR A 758 -8.71 -5.75 -20.02
CA THR A 758 -10.13 -5.41 -20.20
C THR A 758 -10.99 -6.10 -19.15
N GLY A 759 -11.97 -5.39 -18.60
CA GLY A 759 -12.90 -5.86 -17.59
C GLY A 759 -12.44 -5.65 -16.14
N THR A 760 -11.27 -5.07 -15.91
CA THR A 760 -10.80 -4.70 -14.57
C THR A 760 -11.76 -3.67 -13.95
N THR A 761 -12.21 -3.94 -12.72
CA THR A 761 -13.11 -3.04 -12.00
C THR A 761 -12.30 -1.94 -11.35
N ILE A 762 -12.57 -0.68 -11.69
CA ILE A 762 -11.85 0.48 -11.15
C ILE A 762 -12.84 1.35 -10.39
N ALA A 763 -12.56 1.61 -9.10
CA ALA A 763 -13.42 2.46 -8.29
C ALA A 763 -12.67 3.29 -7.25
N GLY A 764 -13.23 4.45 -6.89
CA GLY A 764 -12.77 5.21 -5.72
C GLY A 764 -13.11 4.50 -4.42
N ASN A 765 -14.27 3.85 -4.35
CA ASN A 765 -14.75 3.13 -3.17
C ASN A 765 -15.69 1.96 -3.52
N GLY A 766 -15.81 1.00 -2.60
CA GLY A 766 -16.72 -0.15 -2.70
C GLY A 766 -16.15 -1.31 -3.53
N SER A 767 -16.63 -2.53 -3.28
CA SER A 767 -16.25 -3.74 -4.03
C SER A 767 -17.49 -4.41 -4.61
N LYS A 768 -17.38 -4.87 -5.87
CA LYS A 768 -18.44 -5.58 -6.59
C LYS A 768 -18.59 -7.02 -6.11
N ASN A 769 -17.49 -7.61 -5.67
CA ASN A 769 -17.41 -9.01 -5.26
C ASN A 769 -17.74 -9.24 -3.78
N ASN A 770 -18.03 -8.19 -3.02
CA ASN A 770 -18.38 -8.31 -1.61
C ASN A 770 -19.88 -8.12 -1.38
N THR A 771 -20.54 -9.16 -0.86
CA THR A 771 -21.97 -9.13 -0.50
C THR A 771 -22.22 -8.51 0.87
N THR A 772 -21.16 -8.17 1.60
CA THR A 772 -21.23 -7.54 2.93
C THR A 772 -20.87 -6.06 2.84
N SER A 773 -21.34 -5.25 3.80
CA SER A 773 -21.38 -3.78 3.82
C SER A 773 -20.01 -3.08 3.62
N ALA A 774 -19.43 -3.17 2.43
CA ALA A 774 -18.25 -2.41 2.03
C ALA A 774 -18.70 -1.00 1.60
N GLY A 775 -18.20 0.06 2.23
CA GLY A 775 -18.56 1.41 1.81
C GLY A 775 -18.05 2.53 2.71
N MET A 776 -18.63 3.71 2.56
CA MET A 776 -18.39 4.82 3.50
C MET A 776 -19.14 4.57 4.81
N GLY A 777 -18.60 5.12 5.90
CA GLY A 777 -19.26 5.15 7.18
C GLY A 777 -20.53 5.99 7.19
N SER A 778 -21.39 5.82 8.20
CA SER A 778 -22.69 6.52 8.32
C SER A 778 -22.61 7.89 9.01
N ASN A 779 -21.48 8.20 9.65
CA ASN A 779 -21.36 9.32 10.60
C ASN A 779 -20.47 10.47 10.09
N GLN A 780 -19.73 10.29 8.99
CA GLN A 780 -18.94 11.33 8.34
C GLN A 780 -18.96 11.14 6.83
N ALA A 781 -19.18 12.23 6.10
CA ALA A 781 -19.28 12.24 4.65
C ALA A 781 -17.90 12.54 4.03
N GLY A 782 -17.06 11.50 3.92
CA GLY A 782 -15.74 11.62 3.26
C GLY A 782 -15.86 11.78 1.74
N THR A 783 -14.85 12.39 1.14
CA THR A 783 -14.74 12.61 -0.31
C THR A 783 -14.18 11.36 -0.99
N ILE A 784 -14.74 11.01 -2.14
CA ILE A 784 -14.29 9.88 -2.96
C ILE A 784 -13.68 10.44 -4.24
N SER A 785 -12.41 10.15 -4.49
CA SER A 785 -11.67 10.68 -5.64
C SER A 785 -11.07 9.57 -6.48
N VAL A 786 -11.28 9.64 -7.80
CA VAL A 786 -10.61 8.79 -8.80
C VAL A 786 -9.89 9.69 -9.78
N ASN A 787 -8.57 9.54 -9.86
CA ASN A 787 -7.71 10.35 -10.71
C ASN A 787 -6.98 9.45 -11.71
N VAL A 788 -7.13 9.73 -13.00
CA VAL A 788 -6.42 9.06 -14.08
C VAL A 788 -5.56 10.08 -14.81
N SER A 789 -4.26 9.82 -14.90
CA SER A 789 -3.32 10.65 -15.66
C SER A 789 -2.49 9.79 -16.60
N ASP A 790 -2.48 10.16 -17.88
CA ASP A 790 -1.69 9.50 -18.92
C ASP A 790 -1.27 10.52 -19.99
N THR A 791 0.03 10.57 -20.26
CA THR A 791 0.65 11.42 -21.28
C THR A 791 1.30 10.61 -22.40
N SER A 792 1.14 9.29 -22.36
CA SER A 792 1.72 8.36 -23.31
C SER A 792 0.88 8.23 -24.59
N ASN A 793 1.42 7.47 -25.55
CA ASN A 793 0.74 7.13 -26.80
C ASN A 793 0.07 5.74 -26.77
N VAL A 794 -0.10 5.16 -25.58
CA VAL A 794 -0.67 3.82 -25.39
C VAL A 794 -2.04 3.95 -24.72
N ASP A 795 -2.99 3.11 -25.13
CA ASP A 795 -4.29 3.01 -24.47
C ASP A 795 -4.17 2.09 -23.24
N HIS A 796 -3.88 2.69 -22.07
CA HIS A 796 -3.72 1.94 -20.83
C HIS A 796 -5.05 1.59 -20.16
N MET A 797 -6.08 2.42 -20.36
CA MET A 797 -7.42 2.19 -19.82
C MET A 797 -8.19 1.10 -20.55
N ASN A 798 -7.95 0.93 -21.86
CA ASN A 798 -8.40 -0.21 -22.66
C ASN A 798 -9.90 -0.54 -22.50
N GLY A 799 -10.74 0.51 -22.45
CA GLY A 799 -12.19 0.43 -22.35
C GLY A 799 -12.74 0.09 -20.96
N ASN A 800 -11.92 0.10 -19.91
CA ASN A 800 -12.39 -0.16 -18.54
C ASN A 800 -13.28 0.98 -18.00
N ASP A 801 -14.24 0.59 -17.16
CA ASP A 801 -15.17 1.51 -16.50
C ASP A 801 -14.49 2.21 -15.31
N LEU A 802 -14.76 3.51 -15.14
CA LEU A 802 -14.35 4.30 -13.99
C LEU A 802 -15.55 4.59 -13.10
N ASN A 803 -15.50 4.12 -11.87
CA ASN A 803 -16.59 4.32 -10.92
C ASN A 803 -16.12 5.17 -9.75
N GLY A 804 -16.96 6.07 -9.26
CA GLY A 804 -16.69 6.74 -7.99
C GLY A 804 -16.87 5.75 -6.84
N ASP A 805 -18.09 5.30 -6.61
CA ASP A 805 -18.43 4.38 -5.52
C ASP A 805 -19.43 3.30 -5.95
N ILE A 806 -18.96 2.04 -5.89
CA ILE A 806 -19.69 0.84 -6.30
C ILE A 806 -20.29 0.04 -5.13
N ALA A 807 -20.31 0.61 -3.92
CA ALA A 807 -20.87 -0.04 -2.73
C ALA A 807 -22.36 -0.35 -2.88
N SER A 808 -22.75 -1.59 -2.55
CA SER A 808 -24.12 -2.14 -2.70
C SER A 808 -25.06 -1.89 -1.51
N SER A 809 -24.56 -1.32 -0.39
CA SER A 809 -25.36 -1.09 0.82
C SER A 809 -25.81 0.37 0.95
N GLY A 810 -27.13 0.58 1.06
CA GLY A 810 -27.81 1.88 1.24
C GLY A 810 -27.54 2.61 2.58
N THR A 811 -26.43 2.32 3.25
CA THR A 811 -26.00 2.87 4.55
C THR A 811 -24.86 3.87 4.46
N SER A 812 -24.37 4.19 3.25
CA SER A 812 -23.24 5.11 3.05
C SER A 812 -23.70 6.57 3.13
N SER A 813 -23.20 7.35 4.10
CA SER A 813 -23.22 8.81 4.00
C SER A 813 -22.04 9.21 3.11
N ARG A 814 -22.31 9.51 1.84
CA ARG A 814 -21.27 9.90 0.88
C ARG A 814 -21.09 11.42 0.94
N GLY A 815 -19.83 11.87 1.00
CA GLY A 815 -19.48 13.28 0.81
C GLY A 815 -19.61 13.68 -0.64
N ASN A 816 -18.55 14.23 -1.22
CA ASN A 816 -18.48 14.52 -2.66
C ASN A 816 -17.80 13.38 -3.41
N VAL A 817 -18.17 13.18 -4.68
CA VAL A 817 -17.51 12.21 -5.57
C VAL A 817 -16.85 12.94 -6.73
N ASN A 818 -15.53 12.81 -6.85
CA ASN A 818 -14.73 13.45 -7.88
C ASN A 818 -14.12 12.38 -8.80
N VAL A 819 -14.25 12.56 -10.11
CA VAL A 819 -13.57 11.73 -11.11
C VAL A 819 -12.82 12.66 -12.05
N ASN A 820 -11.49 12.59 -12.02
CA ASN A 820 -10.61 13.43 -12.82
C ASN A 820 -9.87 12.56 -13.84
N VAL A 821 -9.97 12.89 -15.11
CA VAL A 821 -9.33 12.17 -16.21
C VAL A 821 -8.51 13.15 -17.03
N ASN A 822 -7.20 12.95 -17.07
CA ASN A 822 -6.29 13.60 -18.01
C ASN A 822 -5.45 12.53 -18.71
N ALA A 823 -6.06 11.82 -19.66
CA ALA A 823 -5.51 10.56 -20.18
C ALA A 823 -5.47 10.57 -21.72
N THR A 824 -4.41 11.13 -22.28
CA THR A 824 -4.25 11.24 -23.74
C THR A 824 -4.31 9.86 -24.40
N ASN A 825 -4.97 9.75 -25.56
CA ASN A 825 -5.08 8.50 -26.34
C ASN A 825 -5.87 7.34 -25.71
N ASN A 826 -6.37 7.48 -24.48
CA ASN A 826 -7.05 6.39 -23.78
C ASN A 826 -8.52 6.24 -24.19
N THR A 827 -8.95 4.99 -24.35
CA THR A 827 -10.35 4.60 -24.50
C THR A 827 -10.89 4.24 -23.13
N ILE A 828 -11.90 4.96 -22.66
CA ILE A 828 -12.54 4.74 -21.35
C ILE A 828 -13.94 4.17 -21.60
N GLY A 829 -14.35 3.22 -20.76
CA GLY A 829 -15.70 2.69 -20.74
C GLY A 829 -16.71 3.70 -20.20
N ASN A 830 -17.48 3.30 -19.21
CA ASN A 830 -18.44 4.16 -18.54
C ASN A 830 -17.79 4.92 -17.38
N ILE A 831 -18.12 6.19 -17.22
CA ILE A 831 -17.81 6.99 -16.03
C ILE A 831 -19.08 7.16 -15.22
N THR A 832 -19.10 6.58 -14.02
CA THR A 832 -20.27 6.60 -13.12
C THR A 832 -19.85 6.93 -11.68
N PRO A 833 -20.21 8.10 -11.13
CA PRO A 833 -19.89 8.50 -9.76
C PRO A 833 -20.43 7.52 -8.71
N ALA A 834 -21.57 6.90 -8.96
CA ALA A 834 -22.13 5.88 -8.08
C ALA A 834 -22.96 4.85 -8.84
N THR A 835 -22.85 3.58 -8.45
CA THR A 835 -23.75 2.54 -9.01
C THR A 835 -25.16 2.64 -8.43
N GLU A 836 -25.25 3.03 -7.16
CA GLU A 836 -26.49 3.26 -6.44
C GLU A 836 -27.07 4.65 -6.72
N SER A 837 -28.35 4.82 -6.41
CA SER A 837 -29.04 6.10 -6.57
C SER A 837 -28.45 7.17 -5.64
N LEU A 838 -28.15 8.35 -6.20
CA LEU A 838 -27.80 9.55 -5.45
C LEU A 838 -29.05 10.37 -5.06
N LEU A 839 -30.24 9.88 -5.40
CA LEU A 839 -31.51 10.49 -5.08
C LEU A 839 -32.13 9.82 -3.87
N LYS A 840 -32.51 10.64 -2.87
CA LYS A 840 -33.34 10.20 -1.74
C LYS A 840 -34.55 11.11 -1.64
N SER A 841 -35.74 10.53 -1.74
CA SER A 841 -37.01 11.27 -1.75
C SER A 841 -37.02 12.42 -2.76
N GLN A 842 -36.52 12.17 -3.98
CA GLN A 842 -36.36 13.16 -5.06
C GLN A 842 -35.38 14.31 -4.76
N ALA A 843 -34.45 14.15 -3.82
CA ALA A 843 -33.41 15.15 -3.57
C ALA A 843 -32.01 14.57 -3.81
N VAL A 844 -31.14 15.32 -4.49
CA VAL A 844 -29.73 14.97 -4.68
C VAL A 844 -29.02 15.05 -3.33
N GLN A 845 -28.44 13.93 -2.89
CA GLN A 845 -27.78 13.85 -1.58
C GLN A 845 -26.30 14.23 -1.62
N THR A 846 -25.65 14.04 -2.76
CA THR A 846 -24.19 14.08 -2.92
C THR A 846 -23.84 14.88 -4.17
N SER A 847 -22.86 15.78 -4.06
CA SER A 847 -22.32 16.46 -5.24
C SER A 847 -21.32 15.58 -5.98
N THR A 848 -21.33 15.65 -7.31
CA THR A 848 -20.39 14.97 -8.18
C THR A 848 -19.65 15.99 -9.06
N ALA A 849 -18.37 15.73 -9.32
CA ALA A 849 -17.57 16.47 -10.27
C ALA A 849 -16.81 15.48 -11.16
N ILE A 850 -17.08 15.53 -12.46
CA ILE A 850 -16.39 14.71 -13.46
C ILE A 850 -15.63 15.66 -14.39
N ASP A 851 -14.31 15.70 -14.26
CA ASP A 851 -13.44 16.56 -15.05
C ASP A 851 -12.67 15.70 -16.07
N ILE A 852 -12.78 16.04 -17.36
CA ILE A 852 -12.20 15.27 -18.47
C ILE A 852 -11.34 16.19 -19.34
N ALA A 853 -10.08 15.81 -19.50
CA ALA A 853 -9.12 16.41 -20.41
C ALA A 853 -8.46 15.32 -21.27
N ASN A 854 -8.34 15.56 -22.57
CA ASN A 854 -7.53 14.79 -23.52
C ASN A 854 -7.84 13.29 -23.71
N ALA A 855 -8.90 12.73 -23.09
CA ALA A 855 -9.31 11.35 -23.35
C ALA A 855 -9.68 11.16 -24.83
N LYS A 856 -9.23 10.07 -25.47
CA LYS A 856 -9.58 9.79 -26.87
C LYS A 856 -11.08 9.56 -27.03
N SER A 857 -11.64 8.69 -26.18
CA SER A 857 -13.07 8.46 -26.15
C SER A 857 -13.57 7.93 -24.81
N VAL A 858 -14.82 8.25 -24.46
CA VAL A 858 -15.56 7.72 -23.32
C VAL A 858 -16.88 7.11 -23.79
N ASN A 859 -17.25 5.91 -23.35
CA ASN A 859 -18.51 5.30 -23.79
C ASN A 859 -19.74 6.04 -23.26
N THR A 860 -19.86 6.22 -21.95
CA THR A 860 -20.97 6.96 -21.33
C THR A 860 -20.49 7.68 -20.09
N ILE A 861 -20.95 8.91 -19.87
CA ILE A 861 -20.76 9.68 -18.65
C ILE A 861 -22.14 9.89 -18.02
N ASN A 862 -22.29 9.44 -16.78
CA ASN A 862 -23.50 9.66 -15.99
C ASN A 862 -23.11 10.56 -14.81
N GLY A 863 -23.70 11.74 -14.66
CA GLY A 863 -23.38 12.63 -13.54
C GLY A 863 -23.99 12.17 -12.21
N ALA A 864 -24.92 11.22 -12.21
CA ALA A 864 -25.61 10.69 -11.04
C ALA A 864 -25.44 9.17 -10.88
N GLY A 865 -26.31 8.52 -10.10
CA GLY A 865 -26.38 7.07 -9.97
C GLY A 865 -26.78 6.38 -11.29
N SER A 866 -26.42 5.10 -11.46
CA SER A 866 -26.65 4.32 -12.70
C SER A 866 -28.10 4.35 -13.21
N ASN A 867 -29.07 4.38 -12.30
CA ASN A 867 -30.50 4.36 -12.60
C ASN A 867 -31.22 5.67 -12.28
N ASP A 868 -30.47 6.72 -11.92
CA ASP A 868 -31.07 8.02 -11.59
C ASP A 868 -31.64 8.71 -12.82
N ASP A 869 -32.61 9.59 -12.57
CA ASP A 869 -33.28 10.37 -13.59
C ASP A 869 -33.53 11.81 -13.11
N ILE A 870 -32.67 12.73 -13.55
CA ILE A 870 -32.70 14.14 -13.13
C ILE A 870 -33.77 14.91 -13.92
N SER A 871 -35.02 14.77 -13.48
CA SER A 871 -36.18 15.49 -14.00
C SER A 871 -36.50 16.74 -13.19
N ASN A 872 -37.46 17.56 -13.65
CA ASN A 872 -38.00 18.73 -12.97
C ASN A 872 -38.53 18.47 -11.55
N ALA A 873 -38.86 17.21 -11.23
CA ALA A 873 -39.33 16.82 -9.90
C ALA A 873 -38.19 16.68 -8.89
N VAL A 874 -36.94 16.60 -9.36
CA VAL A 874 -35.75 16.46 -8.51
C VAL A 874 -35.37 17.81 -7.91
N ASN A 875 -35.14 17.83 -6.61
CA ASN A 875 -34.59 18.97 -5.89
C ASN A 875 -33.07 18.82 -5.76
N VAL A 876 -32.32 19.71 -6.39
CA VAL A 876 -30.85 19.72 -6.36
C VAL A 876 -30.27 20.46 -5.14
N GLY A 877 -31.06 21.35 -4.51
CA GLY A 877 -30.59 22.13 -3.35
C GLY A 877 -29.29 22.89 -3.63
N SER A 878 -28.29 22.72 -2.75
CA SER A 878 -26.92 23.24 -2.92
C SER A 878 -25.95 22.23 -3.54
N ASN A 879 -26.43 21.02 -3.88
CA ASN A 879 -25.61 19.97 -4.48
C ASN A 879 -25.59 20.13 -6.00
N HIS A 880 -24.48 19.75 -6.62
CA HIS A 880 -24.29 19.83 -8.07
C HIS A 880 -23.83 18.50 -8.66
N LEU A 881 -24.29 18.20 -9.86
CA LEU A 881 -23.86 17.06 -10.67
C LEU A 881 -23.10 17.60 -11.88
N LYS A 882 -21.81 17.89 -11.70
CA LYS A 882 -20.99 18.63 -12.65
C LYS A 882 -20.22 17.71 -13.58
N ILE A 883 -20.18 18.07 -14.85
CA ILE A 883 -19.34 17.46 -15.87
C ILE A 883 -18.58 18.58 -16.58
N ASP A 884 -17.26 18.54 -16.61
CA ASP A 884 -16.41 19.55 -17.23
C ASP A 884 -15.45 18.90 -18.23
N PHE A 885 -15.45 19.42 -19.47
CA PHE A 885 -14.41 19.14 -20.44
C PHE A 885 -13.46 20.32 -20.47
N GLY A 886 -12.24 20.14 -19.95
CA GLY A 886 -11.27 21.22 -19.80
C GLY A 886 -10.88 21.90 -21.11
N ASP A 887 -10.19 23.03 -21.02
CA ASP A 887 -9.77 23.81 -22.19
C ASP A 887 -8.91 23.00 -23.17
N ASN A 888 -9.12 23.21 -24.47
CA ASN A 888 -8.46 22.52 -25.59
C ASN A 888 -8.65 20.99 -25.63
N ALA A 889 -9.51 20.41 -24.78
CA ALA A 889 -9.77 18.98 -24.78
C ALA A 889 -10.37 18.52 -26.12
N VAL A 890 -9.92 17.38 -26.65
CA VAL A 890 -10.52 16.75 -27.83
C VAL A 890 -11.00 15.37 -27.44
N THR A 891 -12.32 15.20 -27.31
CA THR A 891 -12.91 13.98 -26.73
C THR A 891 -14.15 13.55 -27.50
N GLN A 892 -14.24 12.26 -27.81
CA GLN A 892 -15.48 11.64 -28.28
C GLN A 892 -16.23 10.96 -27.12
N VAL A 893 -17.53 11.20 -26.98
CA VAL A 893 -18.37 10.56 -25.97
C VAL A 893 -19.57 9.89 -26.60
N GLY A 894 -19.91 8.67 -26.17
CA GLY A 894 -21.15 8.02 -26.59
C GLY A 894 -22.37 8.77 -26.05
N SER A 895 -22.58 8.71 -24.73
CA SER A 895 -23.69 9.43 -24.08
C SER A 895 -23.25 10.26 -22.88
N ILE A 896 -23.85 11.42 -22.68
CA ILE A 896 -23.79 12.20 -21.44
C ILE A 896 -25.20 12.26 -20.83
N LYS A 897 -25.33 11.93 -19.55
CA LYS A 897 -26.61 11.79 -18.84
C LYS A 897 -26.57 12.42 -17.45
N ASN A 898 -27.73 12.85 -16.95
CA ASN A 898 -27.97 13.21 -15.54
C ASN A 898 -26.99 14.25 -14.97
N PHE A 899 -27.09 15.50 -15.42
CA PHE A 899 -26.22 16.59 -14.96
C PHE A 899 -27.03 17.82 -14.57
N THR A 900 -26.51 18.60 -13.63
CA THR A 900 -27.01 19.95 -13.34
C THR A 900 -26.25 20.99 -14.13
N ASP A 901 -24.96 20.75 -14.35
CA ASP A 901 -24.05 21.66 -15.02
C ASP A 901 -23.08 20.85 -15.89
N LEU A 902 -23.04 21.16 -17.19
CA LEU A 902 -22.12 20.59 -18.15
C LEU A 902 -21.33 21.72 -18.81
N THR A 903 -20.01 21.67 -18.76
CA THR A 903 -19.12 22.65 -19.36
C THR A 903 -18.30 22.01 -20.48
N VAL A 904 -18.25 22.68 -21.64
CA VAL A 904 -17.27 22.44 -22.69
C VAL A 904 -16.32 23.62 -22.69
N GLY A 905 -15.08 23.41 -22.28
CA GLY A 905 -14.07 24.44 -22.06
C GLY A 905 -13.68 25.21 -23.33
N THR A 906 -12.89 26.25 -23.14
CA THR A 906 -12.38 27.11 -24.21
C THR A 906 -11.57 26.27 -25.21
N LYS A 907 -11.85 26.39 -26.52
CA LYS A 907 -11.21 25.63 -27.60
C LYS A 907 -11.35 24.10 -27.51
N ALA A 908 -12.21 23.58 -26.62
CA ALA A 908 -12.46 22.15 -26.54
C ALA A 908 -13.33 21.68 -27.71
N ASN A 909 -13.09 20.47 -28.20
CA ASN A 909 -13.87 19.79 -29.24
C ASN A 909 -14.50 18.53 -28.65
N LEU A 910 -15.80 18.58 -28.40
CA LEU A 910 -16.59 17.46 -27.87
C LEU A 910 -17.48 16.88 -28.96
N THR A 911 -17.35 15.58 -29.24
CA THR A 911 -18.22 14.86 -30.18
C THR A 911 -19.12 13.88 -29.44
N ILE A 912 -20.45 14.01 -29.56
CA ILE A 912 -21.46 13.12 -28.99
C ILE A 912 -22.01 12.19 -30.07
N THR A 913 -21.97 10.88 -29.85
CA THR A 913 -22.44 9.89 -30.85
C THR A 913 -23.81 9.27 -30.55
N ASN A 914 -24.34 9.39 -29.33
CA ASN A 914 -25.63 8.79 -28.96
C ASN A 914 -26.60 9.79 -28.29
N LYS A 915 -26.34 10.25 -27.07
CA LYS A 915 -27.29 11.13 -26.34
C LYS A 915 -26.58 12.19 -25.50
N LEU A 916 -27.15 13.39 -25.42
CA LEU A 916 -26.76 14.44 -24.48
C LEU A 916 -27.99 14.88 -23.68
N VAL A 917 -28.25 14.27 -22.53
CA VAL A 917 -29.52 14.44 -21.82
C VAL A 917 -29.30 14.81 -20.36
N ASN A 918 -29.95 15.89 -19.92
CA ASN A 918 -29.96 16.31 -18.52
C ASN A 918 -30.59 15.29 -17.57
N GLY A 919 -31.43 14.37 -18.05
CA GLY A 919 -31.97 13.23 -17.30
C GLY A 919 -32.08 11.97 -18.15
N ASN A 920 -31.96 10.78 -17.57
CA ASN A 920 -31.95 9.50 -18.30
C ASN A 920 -33.27 9.23 -19.07
N GLY A 921 -34.41 9.69 -18.56
CA GLY A 921 -35.72 9.57 -19.20
C GLY A 921 -36.03 10.68 -20.22
N ALA A 922 -35.11 11.61 -20.47
CA ALA A 922 -35.36 12.73 -21.37
C ALA A 922 -35.42 12.28 -22.84
N THR A 923 -36.41 12.82 -23.54
CA THR A 923 -36.68 12.66 -24.96
C THR A 923 -37.14 14.00 -25.52
N ALA A 924 -37.16 14.13 -26.85
CA ALA A 924 -37.71 15.34 -27.49
C ALA A 924 -39.17 15.62 -27.07
N ALA A 925 -39.99 14.58 -26.85
CA ALA A 925 -41.42 14.73 -26.58
C ALA A 925 -41.75 15.19 -25.15
N ASN A 926 -40.94 14.81 -24.16
CA ASN A 926 -41.18 15.12 -22.75
C ASN A 926 -40.29 16.23 -22.19
N HIS A 927 -39.38 16.81 -22.99
CA HIS A 927 -38.49 17.87 -22.56
C HIS A 927 -39.27 19.03 -21.90
N GLY A 928 -40.22 19.63 -22.63
CA GLY A 928 -40.96 20.82 -22.18
C GLY A 928 -41.84 20.67 -20.94
N SER A 929 -42.14 19.44 -20.51
CA SER A 929 -42.97 19.17 -19.32
C SER A 929 -42.17 18.59 -18.15
N GLN A 930 -41.12 17.82 -18.41
CA GLN A 930 -40.41 17.02 -17.39
C GLN A 930 -38.92 17.33 -17.27
N TYR A 931 -38.27 17.95 -18.25
CA TYR A 931 -36.80 18.13 -18.27
C TYR A 931 -36.37 19.54 -18.69
N ASN A 932 -37.21 20.55 -18.48
CA ASN A 932 -36.99 21.92 -18.93
C ASN A 932 -36.45 22.87 -17.84
N LYS A 933 -36.15 22.39 -16.63
CA LYS A 933 -35.70 23.24 -15.49
C LYS A 933 -34.26 23.00 -15.02
N LEU A 934 -33.71 21.81 -15.20
CA LEU A 934 -32.38 21.42 -14.67
C LEU A 934 -31.43 21.04 -15.82
N GLY A 935 -30.12 21.18 -15.62
CA GLY A 935 -29.11 20.77 -16.61
C GLY A 935 -28.72 21.90 -17.56
N ASN A 936 -27.83 22.77 -17.09
CA ASN A 936 -27.25 23.86 -17.87
C ASN A 936 -26.07 23.33 -18.69
N LEU A 937 -26.00 23.68 -19.97
CA LEU A 937 -24.86 23.43 -20.83
C LEU A 937 -24.15 24.76 -21.12
N SER A 938 -22.87 24.85 -20.76
CA SER A 938 -22.02 26.01 -21.00
C SER A 938 -20.96 25.69 -22.04
N LEU A 939 -20.87 26.49 -23.10
CA LEU A 939 -19.85 26.36 -24.15
C LEU A 939 -18.87 27.55 -24.06
N GLY A 940 -17.59 27.23 -23.87
CA GLY A 940 -16.47 28.16 -23.78
C GLY A 940 -16.10 28.77 -25.13
N SER A 941 -15.26 29.80 -25.13
CA SER A 941 -14.86 30.49 -26.36
C SER A 941 -14.10 29.57 -27.31
N ASP A 942 -14.38 29.67 -28.61
CA ASP A 942 -13.78 28.86 -29.67
C ASP A 942 -13.98 27.34 -29.50
N SER A 943 -14.93 26.92 -28.66
CA SER A 943 -15.26 25.50 -28.46
C SER A 943 -16.15 24.96 -29.58
N THR A 944 -16.14 23.64 -29.75
CA THR A 944 -16.99 22.90 -30.68
C THR A 944 -17.75 21.80 -29.95
N LEU A 945 -19.07 21.79 -30.08
CA LEU A 945 -19.91 20.65 -29.74
C LEU A 945 -20.45 20.03 -31.04
N GLN A 946 -20.15 18.76 -31.29
CA GLN A 946 -20.66 18.00 -32.43
C GLN A 946 -21.66 16.94 -31.97
N LEU A 947 -22.87 16.93 -32.52
CA LEU A 947 -23.78 15.78 -32.49
C LEU A 947 -23.55 14.98 -33.76
N ALA A 948 -23.09 13.73 -33.66
CA ALA A 948 -22.56 13.00 -34.82
C ALA A 948 -23.64 12.39 -35.72
N ASN A 949 -24.77 11.97 -35.14
CA ASN A 949 -25.78 11.16 -35.83
C ASN A 949 -27.15 11.85 -35.82
N THR A 950 -27.98 11.58 -36.84
CA THR A 950 -29.36 12.10 -36.95
C THR A 950 -30.30 11.57 -35.86
N SER A 951 -29.91 10.47 -35.19
CA SER A 951 -30.60 9.91 -34.04
C SER A 951 -30.11 10.48 -32.69
N THR A 952 -29.06 11.31 -32.69
CA THR A 952 -28.52 11.89 -31.46
C THR A 952 -29.43 12.99 -30.94
N ILE A 953 -29.96 12.81 -29.73
CA ILE A 953 -30.85 13.79 -29.09
C ILE A 953 -30.07 14.53 -28.00
N ALA A 954 -30.20 15.86 -28.00
CA ALA A 954 -29.81 16.75 -26.91
C ALA A 954 -31.06 17.30 -26.17
N SER A 955 -31.02 17.29 -24.84
CA SER A 955 -32.03 17.87 -23.94
C SER A 955 -31.31 18.57 -22.80
N VAL A 956 -31.38 19.91 -22.77
CA VAL A 956 -30.72 20.77 -21.76
C VAL A 956 -31.67 21.87 -21.31
N ALA A 957 -31.67 22.31 -20.06
CA ALA A 957 -32.57 23.39 -19.65
C ALA A 957 -32.12 24.74 -20.25
N GLN A 958 -30.84 25.07 -20.11
CA GLN A 958 -30.26 26.30 -20.64
C GLN A 958 -28.98 26.00 -21.43
N LEU A 959 -28.83 26.66 -22.58
CA LEU A 959 -27.57 26.73 -23.32
C LEU A 959 -26.92 28.10 -23.09
N ALA A 960 -25.76 28.14 -22.43
CA ALA A 960 -24.99 29.35 -22.18
C ALA A 960 -23.73 29.40 -23.06
N LEU A 961 -23.51 30.50 -23.76
CA LEU A 961 -22.36 30.73 -24.62
C LEU A 961 -21.45 31.79 -23.97
N GLN A 962 -20.21 31.43 -23.62
CA GLN A 962 -19.40 32.22 -22.67
C GLN A 962 -18.52 33.33 -23.28
N GLY A 963 -18.48 33.46 -24.62
CA GLY A 963 -17.78 34.53 -25.35
C GLY A 963 -17.14 34.01 -26.65
N GLY A 964 -16.72 34.89 -27.56
CA GLY A 964 -16.04 34.49 -28.81
C GLY A 964 -16.94 33.71 -29.78
N ASN A 965 -16.35 32.94 -30.69
CA ASN A 965 -17.11 32.08 -31.60
C ASN A 965 -17.30 30.70 -30.96
N VAL A 966 -18.52 30.18 -30.92
CA VAL A 966 -18.81 28.82 -30.43
C VAL A 966 -19.41 28.02 -31.56
N THR A 967 -18.89 26.83 -31.85
CA THR A 967 -19.37 26.01 -32.96
C THR A 967 -20.28 24.89 -32.48
N LEU A 968 -21.49 24.79 -33.06
CA LEU A 968 -22.40 23.67 -32.89
C LEU A 968 -22.51 22.93 -34.23
N MET A 969 -21.96 21.72 -34.31
CA MET A 969 -21.98 20.89 -35.50
C MET A 969 -23.04 19.79 -35.36
N MET A 970 -23.91 19.62 -36.35
CA MET A 970 -24.88 18.53 -36.34
C MET A 970 -25.44 18.23 -37.74
N PRO A 971 -26.01 17.04 -37.97
CA PRO A 971 -26.67 16.70 -39.24
C PRO A 971 -27.80 17.65 -39.58
N TYR A 972 -28.09 17.79 -40.87
CA TYR A 972 -29.31 18.44 -41.33
C TYR A 972 -30.52 17.60 -40.92
N MET A 973 -31.49 18.23 -40.28
CA MET A 973 -32.71 17.56 -39.81
C MET A 973 -33.92 17.97 -40.62
N GLN A 974 -34.81 17.02 -40.88
CA GLN A 974 -36.11 17.25 -41.51
C GLN A 974 -37.24 17.35 -40.47
N THR A 975 -36.96 17.11 -39.19
CA THR A 975 -37.94 17.15 -38.09
C THR A 975 -37.37 17.90 -36.89
N GLU A 976 -38.23 18.61 -36.16
CA GLU A 976 -37.89 19.27 -34.89
C GLU A 976 -37.46 18.25 -33.80
N GLY A 977 -36.73 18.72 -32.78
CA GLY A 977 -36.49 17.94 -31.56
C GLY A 977 -35.14 17.22 -31.46
N MET A 978 -34.16 17.50 -32.34
CA MET A 978 -32.81 16.97 -32.17
C MET A 978 -32.06 17.67 -31.01
N PHE A 979 -32.13 18.99 -30.92
CA PHE A 979 -31.56 19.77 -29.83
C PHE A 979 -32.66 20.56 -29.12
N ASN A 980 -33.08 20.07 -27.96
CA ASN A 980 -34.17 20.61 -27.16
C ASN A 980 -33.63 21.44 -26.00
N LEU A 981 -34.17 22.65 -25.82
CA LEU A 981 -33.85 23.51 -24.70
C LEU A 981 -35.02 24.40 -24.24
N SER A 982 -34.88 25.00 -23.07
CA SER A 982 -35.84 25.99 -22.55
C SER A 982 -35.35 27.42 -22.75
N ASP A 983 -34.04 27.64 -22.62
CA ASP A 983 -33.44 28.97 -22.62
C ASP A 983 -32.05 28.99 -23.27
N ILE A 984 -31.70 30.12 -23.87
CA ILE A 984 -30.37 30.38 -24.42
C ILE A 984 -29.83 31.72 -23.94
N GLN A 985 -28.56 31.73 -23.52
CA GLN A 985 -27.88 32.89 -23.00
C GLN A 985 -26.60 33.18 -23.78
N PHE A 986 -26.49 34.41 -24.30
CA PHE A 986 -25.28 34.94 -24.92
C PHE A 986 -24.53 35.81 -23.92
N ASN A 987 -23.37 35.35 -23.45
CA ASN A 987 -22.48 36.13 -22.60
C ASN A 987 -21.33 36.70 -23.44
N ASN A 988 -20.74 37.82 -23.00
CA ASN A 988 -19.50 38.37 -23.56
C ASN A 988 -19.47 38.49 -25.10
N ASN A 989 -20.59 38.92 -25.71
CA ASN A 989 -20.77 39.02 -27.17
C ASN A 989 -20.48 37.72 -27.94
N ALA A 990 -20.81 36.56 -27.35
CA ALA A 990 -20.66 35.27 -28.02
C ALA A 990 -21.45 35.19 -29.34
N VAL A 991 -20.90 34.45 -30.30
CA VAL A 991 -21.54 34.12 -31.58
C VAL A 991 -21.69 32.60 -31.67
N LEU A 992 -22.89 32.12 -31.94
CA LEU A 992 -23.18 30.72 -32.24
C LEU A 992 -22.96 30.47 -33.74
N ASN A 993 -21.93 29.70 -34.07
CA ASN A 993 -21.66 29.20 -35.41
C ASN A 993 -22.26 27.78 -35.56
N TRP A 994 -23.43 27.68 -36.17
CA TRP A 994 -24.04 26.41 -36.51
C TRP A 994 -23.45 25.84 -37.80
N GLN A 995 -23.17 24.53 -37.82
CA GLN A 995 -22.61 23.83 -38.97
C GLN A 995 -23.34 22.53 -39.29
N GLY A 996 -23.87 22.43 -40.51
CA GLY A 996 -24.46 21.20 -41.06
C GLY A 996 -23.39 20.19 -41.45
N THR A 997 -23.43 18.97 -40.91
CA THR A 997 -22.37 17.95 -41.11
C THR A 997 -22.68 16.92 -42.21
N THR A 998 -23.95 16.74 -42.54
CA THR A 998 -24.41 15.83 -43.61
C THR A 998 -24.70 16.60 -44.89
N ASP A 999 -24.99 15.90 -45.98
CA ASP A 999 -25.49 16.57 -47.18
C ASP A 999 -26.87 17.20 -46.91
N ILE A 1000 -27.12 18.36 -47.51
CA ILE A 1000 -28.38 19.11 -47.38
C ILE A 1000 -29.50 18.30 -48.04
N PRO A 1001 -30.55 17.92 -47.30
CA PRO A 1001 -31.64 17.14 -47.87
C PRO A 1001 -32.66 18.08 -48.54
N HIS A 1002 -32.75 18.06 -49.87
CA HIS A 1002 -33.67 18.90 -50.65
C HIS A 1002 -34.93 18.15 -51.15
N PRO A 1003 -36.10 18.81 -51.20
CA PRO A 1003 -36.40 20.11 -50.56
C PRO A 1003 -36.50 19.97 -49.03
N ALA A 1004 -36.44 21.09 -48.30
CA ALA A 1004 -36.78 21.11 -46.89
C ALA A 1004 -38.24 20.66 -46.68
N ALA A 1005 -38.49 19.83 -45.67
CA ALA A 1005 -39.79 19.19 -45.45
C ALA A 1005 -40.79 20.08 -44.71
N ASN A 1006 -40.32 21.02 -43.89
CA ASN A 1006 -41.18 21.82 -43.01
C ASN A 1006 -41.19 23.29 -43.39
N THR A 1007 -42.35 23.90 -43.19
CA THR A 1007 -42.52 25.35 -43.28
C THR A 1007 -42.66 25.94 -41.89
N TYR A 1008 -41.88 26.98 -41.60
CA TYR A 1008 -41.89 27.71 -40.33
C TYR A 1008 -42.43 29.12 -40.54
N VAL A 1009 -43.10 29.67 -39.52
CA VAL A 1009 -43.51 31.07 -39.45
C VAL A 1009 -42.55 31.79 -38.51
N GLY A 1010 -41.51 32.38 -39.10
CA GLY A 1010 -40.49 33.13 -38.38
C GLY A 1010 -40.81 34.61 -38.24
N GLN A 1011 -40.13 35.26 -37.31
CA GLN A 1011 -40.25 36.71 -37.06
C GLN A 1011 -39.72 37.55 -38.23
N LYS A 1012 -38.74 37.03 -38.97
CA LYS A 1012 -38.03 37.77 -40.02
C LYS A 1012 -38.55 37.48 -41.42
N PHE A 1013 -38.80 36.21 -41.74
CA PHE A 1013 -39.14 35.78 -43.10
C PHE A 1013 -40.63 35.45 -43.28
N GLY A 1014 -41.42 35.54 -42.21
CA GLY A 1014 -42.79 35.03 -42.22
C GLY A 1014 -42.80 33.53 -42.49
N LYS A 1015 -43.69 33.07 -43.38
CA LYS A 1015 -43.80 31.66 -43.74
C LYS A 1015 -42.68 31.25 -44.72
N ALA A 1016 -41.74 30.40 -44.30
CA ALA A 1016 -40.59 29.97 -45.11
C ALA A 1016 -40.24 28.48 -44.91
N LEU A 1017 -39.71 27.82 -45.96
CA LEU A 1017 -39.12 26.49 -45.85
C LEU A 1017 -37.77 26.57 -45.10
N GLY A 1018 -37.49 25.61 -44.24
CA GLY A 1018 -36.23 25.60 -43.50
C GLY A 1018 -35.90 24.29 -42.78
N TYR A 1019 -34.72 24.26 -42.18
CA TYR A 1019 -34.21 23.15 -41.38
C TYR A 1019 -34.08 23.59 -39.92
N PRO A 1020 -34.67 22.87 -38.96
CA PRO A 1020 -34.58 23.21 -37.55
C PRO A 1020 -33.16 23.01 -37.03
N ILE A 1021 -32.67 23.99 -36.26
CA ILE A 1021 -31.37 23.92 -35.61
C ILE A 1021 -31.47 23.87 -34.08
N LEU A 1022 -32.48 24.51 -33.48
CA LEU A 1022 -32.75 24.45 -32.04
C LEU A 1022 -34.27 24.38 -31.82
N THR A 1023 -34.71 23.59 -30.86
CA THR A 1023 -36.12 23.46 -30.47
C THR A 1023 -36.32 23.95 -29.04
N PHE A 1024 -37.10 25.03 -28.89
CA PHE A 1024 -37.43 25.66 -27.61
C PHE A 1024 -38.78 25.15 -27.10
N THR A 1025 -38.80 24.63 -25.87
CA THR A 1025 -40.05 24.13 -25.24
C THR A 1025 -40.09 24.49 -23.75
N GLY A 1026 -41.28 24.64 -23.17
CA GLY A 1026 -41.46 25.07 -21.79
C GLY A 1026 -42.03 26.49 -21.71
N ASP A 1027 -41.44 27.35 -20.87
CA ASP A 1027 -41.84 28.76 -20.77
C ASP A 1027 -41.21 29.59 -21.90
N LEU A 1028 -41.92 29.64 -23.03
CA LEU A 1028 -41.47 30.38 -24.22
C LEU A 1028 -41.31 31.88 -23.97
N ALA A 1029 -42.03 32.46 -22.98
CA ALA A 1029 -41.93 33.88 -22.66
C ALA A 1029 -40.63 34.21 -21.90
N ALA A 1030 -40.15 33.27 -21.08
CA ALA A 1030 -38.87 33.38 -20.39
C ALA A 1030 -37.68 32.93 -21.26
N SER A 1031 -37.94 32.28 -22.40
CA SER A 1031 -36.87 31.79 -23.28
C SER A 1031 -36.05 32.92 -23.89
N GLY A 1032 -34.74 32.74 -23.96
CA GLY A 1032 -33.79 33.62 -24.62
C GLY A 1032 -33.86 33.56 -26.15
N MET A 1033 -34.84 32.84 -26.73
CA MET A 1033 -35.02 32.71 -28.17
C MET A 1033 -35.11 34.07 -28.88
N ALA A 1034 -35.80 35.05 -28.28
CA ALA A 1034 -35.92 36.40 -28.85
C ALA A 1034 -34.56 37.13 -28.99
N LYS A 1035 -33.50 36.64 -28.33
CA LYS A 1035 -32.14 37.17 -28.45
C LYS A 1035 -31.43 36.66 -29.71
N LEU A 1036 -31.95 35.64 -30.40
CA LEU A 1036 -31.38 35.11 -31.64
C LEU A 1036 -31.56 36.11 -32.79
N ASN A 1037 -30.46 36.53 -33.40
CA ASN A 1037 -30.43 37.42 -34.54
C ASN A 1037 -29.22 37.13 -35.45
N GLN A 1038 -29.12 37.82 -36.58
CA GLN A 1038 -28.06 37.55 -37.57
C GLN A 1038 -26.65 37.92 -37.10
N ASN A 1039 -26.50 38.72 -36.04
CA ASN A 1039 -25.19 39.11 -35.53
C ASN A 1039 -24.62 38.10 -34.53
N ASN A 1040 -25.47 37.29 -33.89
CA ASN A 1040 -25.05 36.32 -32.89
C ASN A 1040 -25.33 34.87 -33.27
N VAL A 1041 -25.96 34.62 -34.41
CA VAL A 1041 -26.06 33.27 -35.02
C VAL A 1041 -25.57 33.34 -36.45
N VAL A 1042 -24.54 32.55 -36.75
CA VAL A 1042 -24.02 32.31 -38.10
C VAL A 1042 -24.29 30.84 -38.41
N ALA A 1043 -24.85 30.55 -39.58
CA ALA A 1043 -25.13 29.18 -39.99
C ALA A 1043 -24.41 28.90 -41.31
N THR A 1044 -23.64 27.82 -41.37
CA THR A 1044 -22.88 27.41 -42.56
C THR A 1044 -23.03 25.91 -42.84
N ASP A 1045 -22.90 25.52 -44.10
CA ASP A 1045 -22.69 24.11 -44.45
C ASP A 1045 -21.21 23.76 -44.23
N ALA A 1046 -20.92 22.70 -43.47
CA ALA A 1046 -19.53 22.37 -43.11
C ALA A 1046 -18.68 21.95 -44.32
N LYS A 1047 -19.30 21.40 -45.38
CA LYS A 1047 -18.60 20.90 -46.57
C LYS A 1047 -18.37 21.99 -47.61
N THR A 1048 -19.39 22.77 -47.90
CA THR A 1048 -19.45 23.76 -48.99
C THR A 1048 -19.20 25.19 -48.51
N GLN A 1049 -19.23 25.43 -47.19
CA GLN A 1049 -19.08 26.74 -46.55
C GLN A 1049 -20.13 27.77 -47.00
N VAL A 1050 -21.26 27.30 -47.54
CA VAL A 1050 -22.41 28.14 -47.90
C VAL A 1050 -23.07 28.66 -46.63
N ALA A 1051 -23.25 29.98 -46.53
CA ALA A 1051 -23.93 30.62 -45.41
C ALA A 1051 -25.46 30.61 -45.58
N TYR A 1052 -26.19 30.42 -44.48
CA TYR A 1052 -27.65 30.44 -44.43
C TYR A 1052 -28.20 31.60 -43.65
N ASN A 1053 -29.44 31.95 -43.98
CA ASN A 1053 -30.23 32.89 -43.21
C ASN A 1053 -30.88 32.18 -42.00
N THR A 1054 -30.69 32.73 -40.80
CA THR A 1054 -31.30 32.24 -39.55
C THR A 1054 -32.55 33.03 -39.20
N ASP A 1055 -33.60 32.34 -38.73
CA ASP A 1055 -34.80 32.94 -38.16
C ASP A 1055 -35.31 32.09 -36.99
N HIS A 1056 -36.23 32.65 -36.21
CA HIS A 1056 -36.88 31.94 -35.13
C HIS A 1056 -38.38 32.23 -35.14
N GLY A 1057 -39.18 31.23 -34.75
CA GLY A 1057 -40.63 31.36 -34.70
C GLY A 1057 -41.32 30.03 -34.45
N ASN A 1058 -42.52 29.86 -34.99
CA ASN A 1058 -43.34 28.68 -34.75
C ASN A 1058 -43.46 27.81 -36.00
N ASN A 1059 -43.65 26.51 -35.82
CA ASN A 1059 -44.08 25.63 -36.91
C ASN A 1059 -45.50 26.04 -37.36
N VAL A 1060 -45.80 25.93 -38.66
CA VAL A 1060 -47.16 26.19 -39.19
C VAL A 1060 -48.19 25.21 -38.58
N ASP A 1061 -47.77 24.00 -38.21
CA ASP A 1061 -48.57 22.99 -37.50
C ASP A 1061 -48.38 23.06 -35.97
N ASN A 1062 -48.53 24.26 -35.35
CA ASN A 1062 -48.26 24.48 -33.92
C ASN A 1062 -49.30 23.87 -32.95
N SER A 1063 -49.55 22.57 -33.06
CA SER A 1063 -50.36 21.80 -32.11
C SER A 1063 -49.63 21.49 -30.79
N LYS A 1064 -48.34 21.85 -30.66
CA LYS A 1064 -47.45 21.41 -29.57
C LYS A 1064 -46.92 22.51 -28.65
N GLY A 1065 -47.17 23.80 -28.92
CA GLY A 1065 -46.69 24.89 -28.07
C GLY A 1065 -45.17 24.99 -28.00
N GLN A 1066 -44.49 24.80 -29.14
CA GLN A 1066 -43.02 24.83 -29.26
C GLN A 1066 -42.59 25.97 -30.17
N ALA A 1067 -41.37 26.50 -29.94
CA ALA A 1067 -40.74 27.47 -30.83
C ALA A 1067 -39.42 26.92 -31.37
N ILE A 1068 -39.00 27.37 -32.55
CA ILE A 1068 -37.94 26.74 -33.33
C ILE A 1068 -37.02 27.82 -33.88
N ALA A 1069 -35.71 27.67 -33.67
CA ALA A 1069 -34.73 28.35 -34.49
C ALA A 1069 -34.41 27.46 -35.70
N TYR A 1070 -34.44 28.05 -36.88
CA TYR A 1070 -34.23 27.32 -38.13
C TYR A 1070 -33.38 28.13 -39.08
N ILE A 1071 -32.76 27.42 -40.01
CA ILE A 1071 -32.08 28.00 -41.16
C ILE A 1071 -32.98 27.89 -42.38
N SER A 1072 -32.98 28.91 -43.21
CA SER A 1072 -33.68 28.92 -44.50
C SER A 1072 -32.68 29.20 -45.61
N GLU A 1073 -32.90 28.57 -46.76
CA GLU A 1073 -32.13 28.82 -47.98
C GLU A 1073 -32.46 30.19 -48.62
N GLY A 1074 -33.29 31.00 -47.94
CA GLY A 1074 -33.79 32.31 -48.35
C GLY A 1074 -35.14 32.24 -49.05
N ASN A 1075 -35.80 33.40 -49.21
CA ASN A 1075 -37.16 33.51 -49.74
C ASN A 1075 -37.20 34.52 -50.90
N LEU A 1076 -38.08 34.26 -51.88
CA LEU A 1076 -38.41 35.18 -52.96
C LEU A 1076 -39.81 35.74 -52.68
N SER A 1077 -39.92 37.05 -52.43
CA SER A 1077 -41.17 37.70 -52.05
C SER A 1077 -41.41 38.97 -52.86
N ILE A 1078 -42.68 39.36 -53.00
CA ILE A 1078 -43.08 40.58 -53.72
C ILE A 1078 -43.98 41.46 -52.86
N THR A 1079 -43.73 42.76 -52.90
CA THR A 1079 -44.66 43.80 -52.45
C THR A 1079 -45.27 44.46 -53.69
N THR A 1080 -46.60 44.56 -53.72
CA THR A 1080 -47.34 45.11 -54.87
C THR A 1080 -48.25 46.25 -54.43
N PRO A 1081 -48.52 47.24 -55.28
CA PRO A 1081 -49.46 48.32 -55.00
C PRO A 1081 -50.84 47.78 -54.61
N THR A 1082 -51.42 48.28 -53.52
CA THR A 1082 -52.81 47.96 -53.16
C THR A 1082 -53.81 48.82 -53.92
N LYS A 1083 -53.36 49.94 -54.50
CA LYS A 1083 -54.14 50.86 -55.32
C LYS A 1083 -53.32 51.39 -56.49
N ILE A 1084 -53.89 51.35 -57.69
CA ILE A 1084 -53.26 51.84 -58.93
C ILE A 1084 -54.15 52.95 -59.51
N ASP A 1085 -53.77 54.22 -59.40
CA ASP A 1085 -54.64 55.33 -59.81
C ASP A 1085 -54.21 55.90 -61.17
N PHE A 1086 -55.02 55.73 -62.21
CA PHE A 1086 -54.76 56.30 -63.54
C PHE A 1086 -55.26 57.74 -63.69
N GLY A 1087 -55.75 58.35 -62.60
CA GLY A 1087 -56.45 59.63 -62.63
C GLY A 1087 -57.80 59.56 -63.34
N LYS A 1088 -58.51 60.68 -63.35
CA LYS A 1088 -59.81 60.81 -64.03
C LYS A 1088 -59.63 60.78 -65.55
N GLN A 1089 -60.21 59.79 -66.22
CA GLN A 1089 -60.12 59.67 -67.67
C GLN A 1089 -60.94 60.78 -68.35
N SER A 1090 -60.38 61.40 -69.40
CA SER A 1090 -61.00 62.51 -70.15
C SER A 1090 -61.05 62.17 -71.65
N ILE A 1091 -62.03 62.70 -72.38
CA ILE A 1091 -62.15 62.47 -73.83
C ILE A 1091 -61.26 63.47 -74.57
N LEU A 1092 -60.34 62.98 -75.40
CA LEU A 1092 -59.38 63.74 -76.19
C LEU A 1092 -59.58 63.45 -77.69
N GLY A 1093 -59.25 64.41 -78.56
CA GLY A 1093 -59.26 64.23 -80.02
C GLY A 1093 -58.13 63.33 -80.56
N ARG A 1094 -57.43 62.62 -79.69
CA ARG A 1094 -56.29 61.71 -79.97
C ARG A 1094 -56.30 60.56 -78.95
N PRO A 1095 -55.65 59.41 -79.24
CA PRO A 1095 -55.54 58.32 -78.26
C PRO A 1095 -55.02 58.82 -76.91
N LEU A 1096 -55.64 58.34 -75.82
CA LEU A 1096 -55.32 58.72 -74.46
C LEU A 1096 -54.33 57.71 -73.92
N VAL A 1097 -53.12 58.19 -73.65
CA VAL A 1097 -52.08 57.42 -72.98
C VAL A 1097 -51.99 57.92 -71.53
N ALA A 1098 -52.38 57.11 -70.56
CA ALA A 1098 -52.38 57.46 -69.15
C ALA A 1098 -51.53 56.48 -68.33
N TYR A 1099 -50.50 56.98 -67.66
CA TYR A 1099 -49.70 56.22 -66.71
C TYR A 1099 -50.27 56.40 -65.30
N PRO A 1100 -50.30 55.36 -64.47
CA PRO A 1100 -50.86 55.44 -63.13
C PRO A 1100 -49.86 55.98 -62.12
N THR A 1101 -50.39 56.41 -60.98
CA THR A 1101 -49.64 56.55 -59.72
C THR A 1101 -49.93 55.35 -58.82
N TYR A 1102 -48.91 54.86 -58.13
CA TYR A 1102 -49.00 53.73 -57.21
C TYR A 1102 -49.00 54.22 -55.76
N ASP A 1103 -49.77 53.57 -54.90
CA ASP A 1103 -49.76 53.85 -53.46
C ASP A 1103 -48.50 53.33 -52.75
N GLN A 1104 -47.86 52.31 -53.31
CA GLN A 1104 -46.55 51.81 -52.93
C GLN A 1104 -45.85 51.18 -54.16
N PRO A 1105 -44.52 51.12 -54.20
CA PRO A 1105 -43.81 50.56 -55.34
C PRO A 1105 -44.02 49.05 -55.48
N VAL A 1106 -43.81 48.53 -56.69
CA VAL A 1106 -43.65 47.10 -56.94
C VAL A 1106 -42.20 46.75 -56.61
N THR A 1107 -41.98 46.02 -55.51
CA THR A 1107 -40.65 45.59 -55.10
C THR A 1107 -40.58 44.07 -54.98
N VAL A 1108 -39.55 43.45 -55.53
CA VAL A 1108 -39.22 42.04 -55.27
C VAL A 1108 -38.05 41.99 -54.30
N SER A 1109 -38.17 41.19 -53.25
CA SER A 1109 -37.09 40.92 -52.31
C SER A 1109 -36.63 39.48 -52.51
N ASP A 1110 -35.41 39.31 -53.01
CA ASP A 1110 -34.74 38.01 -53.13
C ASP A 1110 -33.71 37.87 -52.01
N THR A 1111 -33.95 36.95 -51.09
CA THR A 1111 -33.04 36.65 -49.98
C THR A 1111 -32.41 35.26 -50.11
N ARG A 1112 -32.57 34.59 -51.27
CA ARG A 1112 -31.98 33.28 -51.57
C ARG A 1112 -30.45 33.33 -51.58
N THR A 1113 -29.82 32.23 -51.20
CA THR A 1113 -28.35 32.10 -51.14
C THR A 1113 -27.80 31.57 -52.47
N LYS A 1114 -26.50 31.79 -52.73
CA LYS A 1114 -25.83 31.46 -54.00
C LYS A 1114 -25.99 30.02 -54.50
N ALA A 1115 -26.27 29.08 -53.61
CA ALA A 1115 -26.50 27.67 -53.94
C ALA A 1115 -27.91 27.39 -54.49
N THR A 1116 -28.88 28.28 -54.24
CA THR A 1116 -30.30 28.15 -54.66
C THR A 1116 -30.75 29.27 -55.60
N GLU A 1117 -29.80 30.10 -56.08
CA GLU A 1117 -30.01 31.17 -57.07
C GLU A 1117 -30.42 30.57 -58.43
N GLY A 1118 -31.73 30.46 -58.67
CA GLY A 1118 -32.32 30.31 -60.01
C GLY A 1118 -32.94 31.63 -60.47
N SER A 1119 -32.97 31.86 -61.79
CA SER A 1119 -33.64 33.03 -62.37
C SER A 1119 -35.09 33.12 -61.89
N TRP A 1120 -35.61 34.34 -61.77
CA TRP A 1120 -36.99 34.55 -61.39
C TRP A 1120 -37.68 35.53 -62.32
N THR A 1121 -38.97 35.31 -62.50
CA THR A 1121 -39.81 36.14 -63.37
C THR A 1121 -40.96 36.72 -62.55
N LEU A 1122 -41.25 37.99 -62.79
CA LEU A 1122 -42.48 38.63 -62.34
C LEU A 1122 -43.40 38.82 -63.54
N LYS A 1123 -44.63 38.32 -63.42
CA LYS A 1123 -45.69 38.51 -64.43
C LYS A 1123 -46.87 39.25 -63.84
N VAL A 1124 -47.59 39.98 -64.69
CA VAL A 1124 -48.82 40.70 -64.35
C VAL A 1124 -49.95 40.29 -65.28
N ALA A 1125 -51.13 40.04 -64.73
CA ALA A 1125 -52.35 39.76 -65.48
C ALA A 1125 -53.51 40.59 -64.92
N THR A 1126 -54.52 40.81 -65.74
CA THR A 1126 -55.77 41.45 -65.32
C THR A 1126 -56.64 40.41 -64.60
N LEU A 1127 -56.89 40.62 -63.30
CA LEU A 1127 -57.75 39.76 -62.48
C LEU A 1127 -59.22 40.15 -62.63
N ASN A 1128 -59.52 41.45 -62.55
CA ASN A 1128 -60.84 42.01 -62.71
C ASN A 1128 -60.82 43.15 -63.74
N PRO A 1129 -61.83 43.27 -64.62
CA PRO A 1129 -61.89 44.37 -65.57
C PRO A 1129 -62.07 45.70 -64.85
N MET A 1130 -61.25 46.71 -65.18
CA MET A 1130 -61.44 48.08 -64.70
C MET A 1130 -62.71 48.65 -65.32
N VAL A 1131 -63.77 48.79 -64.53
CA VAL A 1131 -65.10 49.20 -65.00
C VAL A 1131 -65.57 50.51 -64.39
N SER A 1132 -66.36 51.25 -65.15
CA SER A 1132 -67.12 52.42 -64.69
C SER A 1132 -68.51 52.34 -65.33
N GLY A 1133 -69.51 51.91 -64.56
CA GLY A 1133 -70.80 51.50 -65.10
C GLY A 1133 -70.69 50.26 -66.00
N SER A 1134 -71.26 50.30 -67.21
CA SER A 1134 -71.19 49.22 -68.21
C SER A 1134 -69.92 49.26 -69.08
N ASN A 1135 -69.01 50.21 -68.85
CA ASN A 1135 -67.82 50.42 -69.68
C ASN A 1135 -66.59 49.78 -69.03
N SER A 1136 -65.81 49.02 -69.80
CA SER A 1136 -64.57 48.38 -69.35
C SER A 1136 -63.35 48.94 -70.06
N LEU A 1137 -62.26 49.14 -69.33
CA LEU A 1137 -60.95 49.51 -69.85
C LEU A 1137 -59.96 48.33 -69.92
N ALA A 1138 -60.41 47.10 -69.67
CA ALA A 1138 -59.52 45.94 -69.57
C ALA A 1138 -58.66 45.71 -70.84
N ASP A 1139 -59.24 45.89 -72.04
CA ASP A 1139 -58.54 45.65 -73.31
C ASP A 1139 -57.46 46.68 -73.66
N TYR A 1140 -57.48 47.83 -72.95
CA TYR A 1140 -56.60 48.97 -73.20
C TYR A 1140 -55.45 49.06 -72.20
N MET A 1141 -55.38 48.15 -71.22
CA MET A 1141 -54.23 48.06 -70.33
C MET A 1141 -53.03 47.50 -71.09
N LYS A 1142 -51.92 48.23 -71.05
CA LYS A 1142 -50.65 47.87 -71.67
C LYS A 1142 -49.53 47.91 -70.64
N TYR A 1143 -48.50 47.10 -70.88
CA TYR A 1143 -47.23 47.17 -70.18
C TYR A 1143 -46.14 47.49 -71.20
N ARG A 1144 -45.21 48.39 -70.86
CA ARG A 1144 -44.06 48.71 -71.70
C ARG A 1144 -42.75 48.53 -70.94
N ASP A 1145 -41.85 47.73 -71.49
CA ASP A 1145 -40.53 47.42 -70.90
C ASP A 1145 -39.44 48.47 -71.24
N GLY A 1146 -39.77 49.45 -72.09
CA GLY A 1146 -38.85 50.48 -72.59
C GLY A 1146 -38.54 50.36 -74.07
N SER A 1147 -38.80 49.20 -74.69
CA SER A 1147 -38.56 48.93 -76.11
C SER A 1147 -39.81 48.41 -76.83
N GLN A 1148 -40.61 47.57 -76.16
CA GLN A 1148 -41.79 46.91 -76.70
C GLN A 1148 -43.03 47.19 -75.83
N THR A 1149 -44.21 47.12 -76.45
CA THR A 1149 -45.50 47.26 -75.75
C THR A 1149 -46.24 45.92 -75.78
N TYR A 1150 -46.71 45.47 -74.62
CA TYR A 1150 -47.48 44.24 -74.44
C TYR A 1150 -48.90 44.56 -73.96
N ALA A 1151 -49.89 43.78 -74.40
CA ALA A 1151 -51.25 43.90 -73.90
C ALA A 1151 -51.42 43.11 -72.59
N VAL A 1152 -51.86 43.76 -71.51
CA VAL A 1152 -52.13 43.11 -70.23
C VAL A 1152 -53.59 42.68 -70.21
N SER A 1153 -53.82 41.37 -70.30
CA SER A 1153 -55.15 40.74 -70.26
C SER A 1153 -55.20 39.70 -69.14
N SER A 1154 -56.20 38.81 -69.16
CA SER A 1154 -56.21 37.64 -68.26
C SER A 1154 -55.00 36.70 -68.47
N ALA A 1155 -54.29 36.81 -69.61
CA ALA A 1155 -53.01 36.15 -69.81
C ALA A 1155 -51.87 36.94 -69.16
N ALA A 1156 -51.04 36.26 -68.36
CA ALA A 1156 -49.95 36.88 -67.64
C ALA A 1156 -48.83 37.35 -68.58
N VAL A 1157 -48.49 38.64 -68.49
CA VAL A 1157 -47.43 39.31 -69.24
C VAL A 1157 -46.17 39.38 -68.40
N LEU A 1158 -45.01 39.09 -68.99
CA LEU A 1158 -43.71 39.25 -68.33
C LEU A 1158 -43.41 40.73 -68.09
N VAL A 1159 -43.19 41.07 -66.82
CA VAL A 1159 -42.84 42.42 -66.37
C VAL A 1159 -41.35 42.53 -66.12
N HIS A 1160 -40.77 41.50 -65.52
CA HIS A 1160 -39.35 41.48 -65.22
C HIS A 1160 -38.85 40.04 -65.20
N GLU A 1161 -37.61 39.86 -65.64
CA GLU A 1161 -36.85 38.62 -65.53
C GLU A 1161 -35.48 39.00 -64.97
N GLU A 1162 -35.10 38.33 -63.89
CA GLU A 1162 -33.82 38.52 -63.24
C GLU A 1162 -32.98 37.25 -63.44
N ASP A 1163 -31.93 37.38 -64.25
CA ASP A 1163 -31.03 36.30 -64.65
C ASP A 1163 -29.73 36.28 -63.84
N SER A 1164 -29.38 37.37 -63.14
CA SER A 1164 -28.03 37.59 -62.60
C SER A 1164 -27.74 36.86 -61.29
N GLY A 1165 -28.74 36.18 -60.72
CA GLY A 1165 -28.63 35.53 -59.41
C GLY A 1165 -28.40 36.49 -58.25
N GLN A 1166 -28.37 37.81 -58.43
CA GLN A 1166 -28.06 38.69 -57.31
C GLN A 1166 -29.17 38.69 -56.25
N ASN A 1167 -28.80 38.56 -54.98
CA ASN A 1167 -29.72 38.77 -53.87
C ASN A 1167 -29.87 40.26 -53.55
N GLY A 1168 -31.03 40.66 -53.04
CA GLY A 1168 -31.32 42.07 -52.74
C GLY A 1168 -32.78 42.48 -52.88
N GLN A 1169 -33.04 43.77 -52.69
CA GLN A 1169 -34.33 44.38 -53.01
C GLN A 1169 -34.30 45.02 -54.40
N PHE A 1170 -35.25 44.61 -55.24
CA PHE A 1170 -35.45 45.07 -56.60
C PHE A 1170 -36.70 45.94 -56.65
N GLU A 1171 -36.52 47.26 -56.74
CA GLU A 1171 -37.63 48.21 -56.93
C GLU A 1171 -37.98 48.33 -58.42
N LEU A 1172 -38.89 47.48 -58.89
CA LEU A 1172 -39.20 47.32 -60.31
C LEU A 1172 -40.00 48.48 -60.89
N SER A 1173 -40.80 49.17 -60.08
CA SER A 1173 -41.63 50.29 -60.54
C SER A 1173 -40.94 51.66 -60.50
N LYS A 1174 -39.65 51.74 -60.16
CA LYS A 1174 -38.95 53.01 -59.93
C LYS A 1174 -38.98 53.99 -61.12
N ASN A 1175 -38.95 53.45 -62.33
CA ASN A 1175 -38.99 54.24 -63.58
C ASN A 1175 -40.34 54.13 -64.30
N TRP A 1176 -41.38 53.59 -63.65
CA TRP A 1176 -42.68 53.39 -64.28
C TRP A 1176 -43.50 54.68 -64.26
N ASP A 1177 -43.31 55.50 -65.29
CA ASP A 1177 -44.01 56.77 -65.42
C ASP A 1177 -44.08 57.25 -66.88
N SER A 1178 -44.80 58.35 -67.08
CA SER A 1178 -44.98 58.98 -68.39
C SER A 1178 -43.71 59.62 -68.98
N THR A 1179 -42.71 59.95 -68.16
CA THR A 1179 -41.44 60.57 -68.58
C THR A 1179 -40.53 59.53 -69.22
N ASN A 1180 -40.35 58.40 -68.53
CA ASN A 1180 -39.55 57.27 -68.98
C ASN A 1180 -40.29 56.37 -69.98
N LYS A 1181 -41.62 56.53 -70.07
CA LYS A 1181 -42.52 55.75 -70.92
C LYS A 1181 -42.39 54.24 -70.67
N GLN A 1182 -42.19 53.84 -69.41
CA GLN A 1182 -42.05 52.45 -68.99
C GLN A 1182 -43.14 52.12 -67.96
N GLY A 1183 -43.46 50.84 -67.77
CA GLY A 1183 -44.44 50.38 -66.81
C GLY A 1183 -45.85 50.18 -67.36
N LEU A 1184 -46.82 50.04 -66.44
CA LEU A 1184 -48.23 49.90 -66.80
C LEU A 1184 -48.80 51.23 -67.27
N TYR A 1185 -49.65 51.19 -68.29
CA TYR A 1185 -50.36 52.36 -68.78
C TYR A 1185 -51.62 51.96 -69.54
N LEU A 1186 -52.55 52.90 -69.66
CA LEU A 1186 -53.74 52.77 -70.51
C LEU A 1186 -53.46 53.40 -71.87
N ASP A 1187 -53.79 52.70 -72.96
CA ASP A 1187 -53.76 53.22 -74.33
C ASP A 1187 -55.15 53.10 -74.96
N ILE A 1188 -55.95 54.17 -74.83
CA ILE A 1188 -57.37 54.14 -75.16
C ILE A 1188 -57.59 54.90 -76.49
N PRO A 1189 -58.04 54.24 -77.57
CA PRO A 1189 -58.31 54.91 -78.83
C PRO A 1189 -59.49 55.88 -78.71
N VAL A 1190 -59.50 56.94 -79.53
CA VAL A 1190 -60.49 58.04 -79.47
C VAL A 1190 -61.94 57.54 -79.42
N SER A 1191 -62.26 56.48 -80.17
CA SER A 1191 -63.61 55.88 -80.25
C SER A 1191 -64.07 55.16 -78.97
N LYS A 1192 -63.18 54.99 -77.99
CA LYS A 1192 -63.38 54.20 -76.77
C LYS A 1192 -63.08 54.97 -75.49
N GLN A 1193 -62.72 56.26 -75.60
CA GLN A 1193 -62.51 57.13 -74.45
C GLN A 1193 -63.86 57.55 -73.86
N ILE A 1194 -64.06 57.27 -72.58
CA ILE A 1194 -65.26 57.62 -71.83
C ILE A 1194 -64.81 58.29 -70.53
N ALA A 1195 -65.40 59.44 -70.21
CA ALA A 1195 -65.08 60.14 -68.97
C ALA A 1195 -65.68 59.38 -67.77
N GLY A 1196 -64.83 59.01 -66.81
CA GLY A 1196 -65.26 58.25 -65.64
C GLY A 1196 -64.14 58.01 -64.65
N ASN A 1197 -64.54 57.67 -63.42
CA ASN A 1197 -63.64 57.09 -62.42
C ASN A 1197 -63.77 55.58 -62.54
N TYR A 1198 -62.66 54.91 -62.84
CA TYR A 1198 -62.59 53.47 -62.97
C TYR A 1198 -62.01 52.92 -61.68
N ASP A 1199 -62.68 51.94 -61.07
CA ASP A 1199 -62.13 51.27 -59.89
C ASP A 1199 -61.01 50.32 -60.33
N THR A 1200 -59.85 50.50 -59.72
CA THR A 1200 -58.62 49.79 -60.02
C THR A 1200 -58.17 48.91 -58.86
N ASN A 1201 -58.91 48.94 -57.74
CA ASN A 1201 -58.65 48.08 -56.60
C ASN A 1201 -58.81 46.62 -57.03
N ASN A 1202 -57.75 45.82 -56.85
CA ASN A 1202 -57.68 44.41 -57.24
C ASN A 1202 -57.91 44.13 -58.75
N ALA A 1203 -57.62 45.09 -59.63
CA ALA A 1203 -57.72 44.87 -61.07
C ALA A 1203 -56.60 43.97 -61.64
N LEU A 1204 -55.46 43.87 -60.95
CA LEU A 1204 -54.30 43.10 -61.39
C LEU A 1204 -53.97 41.99 -60.40
N VAL A 1205 -53.49 40.86 -60.93
CA VAL A 1205 -52.80 39.82 -60.17
C VAL A 1205 -51.34 39.81 -60.59
N TRP A 1206 -50.46 39.79 -59.61
CA TRP A 1206 -49.02 39.66 -59.79
C TRP A 1206 -48.62 38.23 -59.48
N THR A 1207 -47.87 37.61 -60.38
CA THR A 1207 -47.38 36.23 -60.21
C THR A 1207 -45.87 36.26 -60.25
N LEU A 1208 -45.26 35.99 -59.10
CA LEU A 1208 -43.83 35.78 -58.96
C LEU A 1208 -43.54 34.29 -59.14
N GLY A 1209 -42.68 33.94 -60.09
CA GLY A 1209 -42.33 32.55 -60.40
C GLY A 1209 -40.82 32.36 -60.49
N ALA A 1210 -40.30 31.41 -59.72
CA ALA A 1210 -38.93 30.92 -59.90
C ALA A 1210 -38.86 30.00 -61.13
N THR A 1211 -37.86 30.17 -61.98
CA THR A 1211 -37.58 29.25 -63.08
C THR A 1211 -36.75 28.09 -62.52
N PRO A 1212 -37.13 26.81 -62.74
CA PRO A 1212 -36.34 25.69 -62.22
C PRO A 1212 -34.92 25.74 -62.80
N SER A 1213 -33.90 25.76 -61.94
CA SER A 1213 -32.52 25.56 -62.38
C SER A 1213 -32.35 24.11 -62.84
N SER A 1214 -32.22 23.92 -64.15
CA SER A 1214 -31.74 22.65 -64.70
C SER A 1214 -30.25 22.55 -64.43
N THR A 1215 -29.87 21.81 -63.39
CA THR A 1215 -28.51 21.28 -63.26
C THR A 1215 -28.58 19.77 -63.15
N VAL A 1216 -28.25 19.12 -64.27
CA VAL A 1216 -27.89 17.71 -64.37
C VAL A 1216 -26.55 17.52 -63.67
N VAL A 1217 -26.45 16.52 -62.78
CA VAL A 1217 -25.15 15.94 -62.41
C VAL A 1217 -25.30 14.41 -62.46
N ASN A 1218 -24.36 13.77 -63.16
CA ASN A 1218 -24.14 12.33 -63.23
C ASN A 1218 -23.82 11.71 -61.86
#